data_AF-A0A949EM13-F1
#
_entry.id   AF-A0A949EM13-F1
#
_cell.length_a   1.000
_cell.length_b   1.000
_cell.length_c   1.000
_cell.angle_alpha   90.00
_cell.angle_beta   90.00
_cell.angle_gamma   90.00
#
_symmetry.space_group_name_H-M   'P 1'
#
loop_
_entity.id
_entity.type
_entity.pdbx_description
1 polymer ?
#
loop_
_entity_poly.entity_id
_entity_poly.type
_entity_poly.pdbx_seq_one_letter_code
_entity_poly.pdbx_strand_id
1 'polypeptide(L)'
;TNTPKPFRFANSRSLAFDGTGDYINIPDTVLNRYQGTVSLWFKTNSIAAGDIWAFGNLNNTTGDRVYIYRSGSNIGARLDDTSFFGSTAIIVGRWYHAALVWRTNNTGEFYVNGSSAGTVSSLTYSPNIQAAVSIAAQGGSASPWNGSLDDVRVYNRALSATEIKAISQVEVFGDRDNTYTLQDALDVDENILLAKGTLISGGVDISVGAGWNNSGATYTGSTSSVTFNAAEAGHLIRSNSSTFHNVIFNDGGGDSGGWSLSDALETGYLFTVTASDSVNGVNLSGYDLTVGGDFIVTAAGEVTASNSTIKVGGNWTNLAGANGFTYGTSTVEFNSSSADQNITSGTQTFYNLVINNTSSSLSDDDIVIDDDLNIENDFTLYDGEFYGGSYDITVGRHWAMATAGTFTAGTSSVEFDDASKVSTVYGNTAFHNLLIRTASKRVDFEAGTTTTVSNAFTIDGQAQGTFVDLNSTVVGTQWTINTPADNAYVYFVDVIDSESSEDSITAYSSVNMGNNEYWNFIVIPIYRSVGPGNVSALDTGSADANNLNITDSTATFDNPVPNNVGVGDAIQYDSAANGAIEADDSIVFIHARIDSRHYTVKTAAGGVPTAVVNDQDWSIFRAYTSLALAETGTENAGIDGDLVNFDTWADGKDISSATGSNEQWHIPCYADATDTTNVNISGWTTGRDNYINVFTPVSATQVGTTQRHEGKWTTKGYSLETTGAANTFQASEDFVRVDGLKISQDRTSGDSAGVYTTSQSGVATSGVYISNNIIRATGPRYGRYGIDISGGLTTVYIYNNVVYDYDAYACILTNLAHVAYVYNNTVYNCATGINEGPDNSIIAKNNICYNNTDNYNGVFHSDSTNNLSGPT
;
A
#
# COMPACT_ATOMS: atom_id res chain seq x y z
N THR A 1 -18.10 -40.88 -61.14
CA THR A 1 -16.79 -40.61 -61.76
C THR A 1 -15.88 -41.78 -61.46
N ASN A 2 -15.33 -42.44 -62.48
CA ASN A 2 -14.44 -43.60 -62.35
C ASN A 2 -13.01 -43.18 -61.96
N THR A 3 -12.88 -42.38 -60.92
CA THR A 3 -11.59 -42.09 -60.29
C THR A 3 -11.31 -43.18 -59.25
N PRO A 4 -10.17 -43.90 -59.34
CA PRO A 4 -9.76 -44.83 -58.29
C PRO A 4 -9.73 -44.11 -56.95
N LYS A 5 -10.47 -44.63 -55.96
CA LYS A 5 -10.36 -44.17 -54.58
C LYS A 5 -8.92 -44.40 -54.11
N PRO A 6 -8.27 -43.46 -53.39
CA PRO A 6 -6.95 -43.70 -52.85
C PRO A 6 -7.02 -44.90 -51.90
N PHE A 7 -6.30 -45.96 -52.26
CA PHE A 7 -6.03 -47.09 -51.40
C PHE A 7 -5.27 -46.56 -50.18
N ARG A 8 -5.79 -46.76 -48.96
CA ARG A 8 -5.14 -46.35 -47.70
C ARG A 8 -4.71 -47.60 -46.95
N PHE A 9 -3.49 -47.61 -46.44
CA PHE A 9 -3.03 -48.55 -45.41
C PHE A 9 -2.90 -47.80 -44.08
N ALA A 10 -3.30 -48.44 -42.98
CA ALA A 10 -2.94 -48.01 -41.62
C ALA A 10 -1.46 -48.39 -41.39
N ASN A 11 -0.57 -47.42 -41.16
CA ASN A 11 0.88 -47.67 -41.05
C ASN A 11 1.27 -48.11 -39.64
N SER A 12 2.01 -49.22 -39.52
CA SER A 12 2.88 -49.46 -38.36
C SER A 12 4.30 -50.00 -38.64
N ARG A 13 4.78 -50.27 -39.88
CA ARG A 13 6.17 -50.76 -40.12
C ARG A 13 6.72 -50.51 -41.54
N SER A 14 7.93 -49.93 -41.63
CA SER A 14 8.87 -50.13 -42.76
C SER A 14 9.52 -51.51 -42.67
N LEU A 15 10.02 -52.07 -43.78
CA LEU A 15 10.83 -53.30 -43.74
C LEU A 15 12.31 -52.97 -43.60
N ALA A 16 12.99 -53.62 -42.64
CA ALA A 16 14.43 -53.50 -42.42
C ALA A 16 15.17 -54.66 -43.08
N PHE A 17 16.28 -54.35 -43.73
CA PHE A 17 17.17 -55.28 -44.41
C PHE A 17 18.59 -55.07 -43.86
N ASP A 18 19.26 -56.15 -43.46
CA ASP A 18 20.55 -56.08 -42.76
C ASP A 18 21.78 -56.01 -43.70
N GLY A 19 21.55 -56.10 -45.02
CA GLY A 19 22.60 -56.17 -46.03
C GLY A 19 23.14 -57.58 -46.28
N THR A 20 22.50 -58.64 -45.79
CA THR A 20 22.90 -60.04 -45.96
C THR A 20 21.68 -60.95 -46.16
N GLY A 21 21.44 -61.41 -47.39
CA GLY A 21 20.47 -62.50 -47.65
C GLY A 21 18.99 -62.12 -47.58
N ASP A 22 18.62 -60.96 -47.02
CA ASP A 22 17.25 -60.46 -46.99
C ASP A 22 16.83 -59.82 -48.33
N TYR A 23 15.69 -60.25 -48.88
CA TYR A 23 15.06 -59.64 -50.06
C TYR A 23 13.60 -60.05 -50.19
N ILE A 24 12.83 -59.33 -51.01
CA ILE A 24 11.50 -59.76 -51.45
C ILE A 24 11.57 -60.07 -52.93
N ASN A 25 11.05 -61.23 -53.32
CA ASN A 25 10.91 -61.63 -54.72
C ASN A 25 9.45 -61.64 -55.13
N ILE A 26 9.14 -60.96 -56.23
CA ILE A 26 7.82 -60.93 -56.85
C ILE A 26 7.96 -61.66 -58.19
N PRO A 27 7.48 -62.91 -58.28
CA PRO A 27 7.74 -63.79 -59.43
C PRO A 27 7.02 -63.36 -60.72
N ASP A 28 6.00 -62.51 -60.64
CA ASP A 28 5.22 -62.04 -61.78
C ASP A 28 5.76 -60.73 -62.38
N THR A 29 5.56 -60.56 -63.70
CA THR A 29 5.91 -59.31 -64.40
C THR A 29 4.86 -58.23 -64.14
N VAL A 30 5.19 -57.29 -63.25
CA VAL A 30 4.27 -56.20 -62.84
C VAL A 30 4.53 -54.86 -63.53
N LEU A 31 5.58 -54.73 -64.35
CA LEU A 31 5.96 -53.48 -65.00
C LEU A 31 5.34 -53.34 -66.39
N ASN A 32 4.77 -52.15 -66.67
CA ASN A 32 4.30 -51.79 -68.00
C ASN A 32 5.49 -51.38 -68.89
N ARG A 33 5.51 -51.98 -70.08
CA ARG A 33 6.63 -51.98 -71.05
C ARG A 33 6.79 -50.67 -71.83
N TYR A 34 5.77 -49.81 -71.87
CA TYR A 34 5.79 -48.57 -72.68
C TYR A 34 5.78 -47.29 -71.85
N GLN A 35 5.36 -47.39 -70.59
CA GLN A 35 5.36 -46.30 -69.63
C GLN A 35 5.18 -46.87 -68.23
N GLY A 36 5.67 -46.16 -67.22
CA GLY A 36 5.46 -46.55 -65.84
C GLY A 36 6.22 -45.69 -64.86
N THR A 37 6.05 -46.01 -63.58
CA THR A 37 6.78 -45.36 -62.50
C THR A 37 7.07 -46.38 -61.40
N VAL A 38 8.31 -46.38 -60.91
CA VAL A 38 8.67 -47.05 -59.65
C VAL A 38 8.95 -45.96 -58.62
N SER A 39 8.39 -46.07 -57.43
CA SER A 39 8.58 -45.11 -56.33
C SER A 39 8.76 -45.87 -55.02
N LEU A 40 9.60 -45.35 -54.13
CA LEU A 40 9.83 -45.94 -52.81
C LEU A 40 10.41 -44.90 -51.85
N TRP A 41 10.16 -45.12 -50.56
CA TRP A 41 10.91 -44.50 -49.48
C TRP A 41 12.06 -45.41 -49.06
N PHE A 42 13.22 -44.80 -48.81
CA PHE A 42 14.41 -45.53 -48.38
C PHE A 42 15.19 -44.79 -47.30
N LYS A 43 15.84 -45.58 -46.45
CA LYS A 43 16.82 -45.15 -45.45
C LYS A 43 17.96 -46.16 -45.47
N THR A 44 19.21 -45.71 -45.55
CA THR A 44 20.38 -46.62 -45.59
C THR A 44 21.19 -46.55 -44.31
N ASN A 45 21.77 -47.68 -43.89
CA ASN A 45 22.62 -47.77 -42.69
C ASN A 45 24.12 -47.63 -43.01
N SER A 46 24.50 -47.53 -44.29
CA SER A 46 25.88 -47.40 -44.73
C SER A 46 25.96 -46.50 -45.96
N ILE A 47 27.15 -45.98 -46.28
CA ILE A 47 27.49 -45.33 -47.56
C ILE A 47 28.79 -45.91 -48.18
N ALA A 48 29.15 -47.14 -47.80
CA ALA A 48 30.35 -47.82 -48.32
C ALA A 48 30.35 -47.96 -49.86
N ALA A 49 31.54 -48.01 -50.47
CA ALA A 49 31.68 -48.18 -51.92
C ALA A 49 31.04 -49.50 -52.40
N GLY A 50 30.36 -49.44 -53.55
CA GLY A 50 29.61 -50.56 -54.13
C GLY A 50 28.12 -50.26 -54.29
N ASP A 51 27.48 -50.97 -55.23
CA ASP A 51 26.07 -50.81 -55.54
C ASP A 51 25.22 -51.74 -54.67
N ILE A 52 24.22 -51.17 -53.97
CA ILE A 52 23.18 -51.91 -53.24
C ILE A 52 21.80 -51.52 -53.79
N TRP A 53 20.90 -52.49 -53.93
CA TRP A 53 19.69 -52.33 -54.74
C TRP A 53 18.44 -52.23 -53.89
N ALA A 54 17.69 -51.12 -54.01
CA ALA A 54 16.40 -50.96 -53.34
C ALA A 54 15.27 -51.65 -54.12
N PHE A 55 15.33 -51.56 -55.45
CA PHE A 55 14.37 -52.17 -56.37
C PHE A 55 15.11 -52.62 -57.63
N GLY A 56 14.79 -53.80 -58.16
CA GLY A 56 15.38 -54.33 -59.38
C GLY A 56 14.43 -55.21 -60.18
N ASN A 57 14.47 -55.06 -61.49
CA ASN A 57 13.82 -55.95 -62.44
C ASN A 57 14.77 -56.13 -63.61
N LEU A 58 15.38 -57.31 -63.74
CA LEU A 58 16.59 -57.48 -64.54
C LEU A 58 16.60 -58.85 -65.23
N ASN A 59 16.76 -58.84 -66.55
CA ASN A 59 17.08 -60.02 -67.34
C ASN A 59 18.52 -59.92 -67.87
N ASN A 60 19.44 -60.71 -67.28
CA ASN A 60 20.84 -60.71 -67.67
C ASN A 60 21.11 -61.26 -69.08
N THR A 61 20.16 -61.99 -69.66
CA THR A 61 20.30 -62.60 -70.99
C THR A 61 19.97 -61.61 -72.11
N THR A 62 18.97 -60.74 -71.90
CA THR A 62 18.55 -59.75 -72.91
C THR A 62 19.15 -58.37 -72.68
N GLY A 63 19.67 -58.09 -71.47
CA GLY A 63 20.23 -56.79 -71.11
C GLY A 63 19.19 -55.80 -70.59
N ASP A 64 17.93 -56.22 -70.46
CA ASP A 64 16.80 -55.35 -70.08
C ASP A 64 16.73 -55.18 -68.55
N ARG A 65 16.68 -53.93 -68.06
CA ARG A 65 16.87 -53.60 -66.64
C ARG A 65 16.07 -52.37 -66.20
N VAL A 66 15.31 -52.47 -65.12
CA VAL A 66 14.75 -51.33 -64.39
C VAL A 66 15.18 -51.45 -62.94
N TYR A 67 15.98 -50.52 -62.42
CA TYR A 67 16.38 -50.58 -61.02
C TYR A 67 16.64 -49.22 -60.38
N ILE A 68 16.49 -49.18 -59.06
CA ILE A 68 16.88 -48.08 -58.18
C ILE A 68 17.92 -48.62 -57.21
N TYR A 69 19.07 -47.97 -57.15
CA TYR A 69 20.23 -48.43 -56.40
C TYR A 69 20.94 -47.26 -55.73
N ARG A 70 21.71 -47.59 -54.70
CA ARG A 70 22.59 -46.66 -54.02
C ARG A 70 24.04 -47.05 -54.34
N SER A 71 24.87 -46.06 -54.66
CA SER A 71 26.31 -46.23 -54.91
C SER A 71 27.09 -45.17 -54.14
N GLY A 72 27.91 -45.59 -53.16
CA GLY A 72 28.60 -44.64 -52.27
C GLY A 72 27.61 -43.73 -51.51
N SER A 73 27.71 -42.42 -51.72
CA SER A 73 26.77 -41.42 -51.16
C SER A 73 25.65 -41.00 -52.12
N ASN A 74 25.47 -41.64 -53.27
CA ASN A 74 24.48 -41.24 -54.28
C ASN A 74 23.36 -42.27 -54.45
N ILE A 75 22.16 -41.79 -54.78
CA ILE A 75 21.05 -42.63 -55.23
C ILE A 75 20.94 -42.48 -56.76
N GLY A 76 20.80 -43.60 -57.44
CA GLY A 76 20.66 -43.66 -58.88
C GLY A 76 19.54 -44.60 -59.28
N ALA A 77 19.19 -44.50 -60.54
CA ALA A 77 18.30 -45.43 -61.20
C ALA A 77 18.87 -45.80 -62.56
N ARG A 78 18.45 -46.93 -63.12
CA ARG A 78 18.81 -47.31 -64.48
C ARG A 78 17.62 -47.90 -65.20
N LEU A 79 17.50 -47.50 -66.46
CA LEU A 79 16.60 -48.08 -67.45
C LEU A 79 17.47 -48.61 -68.60
N ASP A 80 17.52 -49.93 -68.77
CA ASP A 80 18.41 -50.67 -69.66
C ASP A 80 19.87 -50.20 -69.54
N ASP A 81 20.41 -49.53 -70.56
CA ASP A 81 21.78 -49.00 -70.58
C ASP A 81 21.91 -47.53 -70.17
N THR A 82 20.79 -46.90 -69.80
CA THR A 82 20.76 -45.48 -69.41
C THR A 82 20.76 -45.35 -67.89
N SER A 83 21.84 -44.81 -67.33
CA SER A 83 21.93 -44.46 -65.90
C SER A 83 21.44 -43.04 -65.63
N PHE A 84 20.64 -42.91 -64.58
CA PHE A 84 20.23 -41.65 -63.96
C PHE A 84 20.96 -41.53 -62.63
N PHE A 85 21.75 -40.47 -62.47
CA PHE A 85 22.40 -40.18 -61.19
C PHE A 85 21.73 -38.97 -60.56
N GLY A 86 21.24 -39.13 -59.33
CA GLY A 86 20.87 -37.97 -58.53
C GLY A 86 22.10 -37.28 -57.99
N SER A 87 22.12 -35.94 -58.04
CA SER A 87 23.15 -35.11 -57.39
C SER A 87 22.95 -34.96 -55.87
N THR A 88 21.85 -35.49 -55.33
CA THR A 88 21.55 -35.47 -53.90
C THR A 88 22.42 -36.48 -53.15
N ALA A 89 23.37 -35.96 -52.36
CA ALA A 89 24.15 -36.78 -51.44
C ALA A 89 23.27 -37.32 -50.30
N ILE A 90 23.25 -38.64 -50.14
CA ILE A 90 22.52 -39.36 -49.09
C ILE A 90 23.35 -39.37 -47.80
N ILE A 91 22.67 -39.15 -46.68
CA ILE A 91 23.21 -39.27 -45.32
C ILE A 91 22.66 -40.55 -44.69
N VAL A 92 23.53 -41.32 -44.03
CA VAL A 92 23.16 -42.53 -43.28
C VAL A 92 22.08 -42.21 -42.25
N GLY A 93 21.09 -43.09 -42.11
CA GLY A 93 20.05 -43.00 -41.08
C GLY A 93 18.87 -42.07 -41.41
N ARG A 94 18.91 -41.32 -42.52
CA ARG A 94 17.83 -40.41 -42.95
C ARG A 94 16.93 -41.02 -44.03
N TRP A 95 15.63 -40.74 -43.97
CA TRP A 95 14.65 -41.10 -44.99
C TRP A 95 14.71 -40.18 -46.21
N TYR A 96 14.60 -40.79 -47.39
CA TYR A 96 14.52 -40.14 -48.68
C TYR A 96 13.46 -40.84 -49.54
N HIS A 97 12.85 -40.11 -50.47
CA HIS A 97 11.97 -40.68 -51.47
C HIS A 97 12.66 -40.71 -52.84
N ALA A 98 12.61 -41.83 -53.54
CA ALA A 98 13.09 -41.98 -54.92
C ALA A 98 11.96 -42.37 -55.85
N ALA A 99 11.94 -41.82 -57.07
CA ALA A 99 11.02 -42.26 -58.11
C ALA A 99 11.65 -42.23 -59.51
N LEU A 100 11.50 -43.31 -60.26
CA LEU A 100 11.93 -43.43 -61.65
C LEU A 100 10.70 -43.51 -62.57
N VAL A 101 10.62 -42.60 -63.54
CA VAL A 101 9.50 -42.46 -64.49
C VAL A 101 9.99 -42.72 -65.91
N TRP A 102 9.26 -43.50 -66.70
CA TRP A 102 9.46 -43.66 -68.15
C TRP A 102 8.16 -43.48 -68.91
N ARG A 103 8.25 -42.91 -70.11
CA ARG A 103 7.10 -42.40 -70.88
C ARG A 103 7.07 -43.01 -72.29
N THR A 104 5.87 -43.01 -72.90
CA THR A 104 5.63 -43.57 -74.25
C THR A 104 6.37 -42.84 -75.37
N ASN A 105 6.86 -41.63 -75.13
CA ASN A 105 7.67 -40.85 -76.07
C ASN A 105 9.19 -41.11 -75.93
N ASN A 106 9.59 -42.23 -75.30
CA ASN A 106 10.97 -42.62 -75.04
C ASN A 106 11.75 -41.61 -74.18
N THR A 107 11.08 -40.86 -73.30
CA THR A 107 11.74 -40.02 -72.29
C THR A 107 11.67 -40.67 -70.92
N GLY A 108 12.67 -40.38 -70.09
CA GLY A 108 12.76 -40.88 -68.71
C GLY A 108 13.21 -39.79 -67.76
N GLU A 109 12.82 -39.91 -66.50
CA GLU A 109 13.16 -38.95 -65.47
C GLU A 109 13.23 -39.61 -64.09
N PHE A 110 14.28 -39.29 -63.35
CA PHE A 110 14.49 -39.77 -61.99
C PHE A 110 14.32 -38.61 -61.02
N TYR A 111 13.66 -38.86 -59.89
CA TYR A 111 13.36 -37.88 -58.86
C TYR A 111 13.89 -38.33 -57.50
N VAL A 112 14.41 -37.38 -56.73
CA VAL A 112 14.79 -37.55 -55.32
C VAL A 112 14.08 -36.48 -54.50
N ASN A 113 13.36 -36.88 -53.44
CA ASN A 113 12.53 -36.01 -52.60
C ASN A 113 11.59 -35.09 -53.40
N GLY A 114 10.99 -35.63 -54.46
CA GLY A 114 10.03 -34.91 -55.30
C GLY A 114 10.64 -33.97 -56.34
N SER A 115 11.97 -33.80 -56.33
CA SER A 115 12.69 -32.92 -57.26
C SER A 115 13.37 -33.74 -58.35
N SER A 116 13.38 -33.23 -59.59
CA SER A 116 14.03 -33.90 -60.72
C SER A 116 15.53 -34.00 -60.48
N ALA A 117 16.05 -35.21 -60.55
CA ALA A 117 17.43 -35.57 -60.26
C ALA A 117 18.21 -35.97 -61.53
N GLY A 118 17.50 -36.22 -62.64
CA GLY A 118 18.09 -36.46 -63.96
C GLY A 118 17.04 -36.78 -65.01
N THR A 119 17.27 -36.37 -66.25
CA THR A 119 16.37 -36.62 -67.39
C THR A 119 17.12 -37.27 -68.54
N VAL A 120 16.40 -38.01 -69.37
CA VAL A 120 16.88 -38.47 -70.68
C VAL A 120 15.83 -38.20 -71.75
N SER A 121 16.28 -37.72 -72.89
CA SER A 121 15.43 -37.35 -74.03
C SER A 121 15.23 -38.45 -75.07
N SER A 122 15.97 -39.55 -74.96
CA SER A 122 15.85 -40.73 -75.83
C SER A 122 16.29 -42.00 -75.11
N LEU A 123 15.32 -42.85 -74.76
CA LEU A 123 15.53 -44.20 -74.26
C LEU A 123 15.57 -45.18 -75.44
N THR A 124 16.60 -46.03 -75.47
CA THR A 124 16.64 -47.23 -76.30
C THR A 124 16.18 -48.39 -75.42
N TYR A 125 14.89 -48.70 -75.41
CA TYR A 125 14.36 -49.79 -74.58
C TYR A 125 14.06 -51.04 -75.41
N SER A 126 14.40 -52.22 -74.89
CA SER A 126 14.10 -53.50 -75.52
C SER A 126 12.79 -54.09 -74.96
N PRO A 127 11.84 -54.52 -75.82
CA PRO A 127 10.43 -54.69 -75.45
C PRO A 127 10.12 -55.91 -74.55
N ASN A 128 11.13 -56.59 -73.98
CA ASN A 128 10.96 -57.93 -73.41
C ASN A 128 11.54 -58.14 -72.01
N ILE A 129 11.25 -57.25 -71.04
CA ILE A 129 11.50 -57.62 -69.64
C ILE A 129 10.50 -58.69 -69.17
N GLN A 130 10.98 -59.94 -69.13
CA GLN A 130 10.35 -61.07 -68.43
C GLN A 130 11.19 -61.50 -67.24
N ALA A 131 11.49 -60.56 -66.35
CA ALA A 131 12.21 -60.85 -65.11
C ALA A 131 11.29 -60.68 -63.90
N ALA A 132 11.57 -61.43 -62.83
CA ALA A 132 10.98 -61.20 -61.51
C ALA A 132 11.41 -59.82 -60.97
N VAL A 133 10.54 -59.18 -60.20
CA VAL A 133 10.91 -57.96 -59.46
C VAL A 133 11.52 -58.37 -58.13
N SER A 134 12.73 -57.89 -57.83
CA SER A 134 13.38 -58.03 -56.54
C SER A 134 13.41 -56.69 -55.81
N ILE A 135 12.95 -56.67 -54.56
CA ILE A 135 13.09 -55.54 -53.63
C ILE A 135 14.21 -55.90 -52.66
N ALA A 136 15.05 -54.91 -52.34
CA ALA A 136 16.21 -55.04 -51.45
C ALA A 136 17.36 -55.97 -51.92
N ALA A 137 17.39 -56.41 -53.18
CA ALA A 137 18.54 -57.11 -53.78
C ALA A 137 18.51 -57.05 -55.31
N GLN A 138 19.64 -57.32 -55.95
CA GLN A 138 19.76 -57.60 -57.38
C GLN A 138 19.48 -59.09 -57.64
N GLY A 139 18.43 -59.40 -58.41
CA GLY A 139 18.16 -60.76 -58.91
C GLY A 139 17.97 -61.81 -57.80
N GLY A 140 17.58 -61.37 -56.60
CA GLY A 140 17.25 -62.23 -55.46
C GLY A 140 18.41 -62.60 -54.52
N SER A 141 19.65 -62.13 -54.69
CA SER A 141 20.69 -62.37 -53.67
C SER A 141 21.96 -61.51 -53.79
N ALA A 142 22.25 -60.94 -54.96
CA ALA A 142 23.40 -60.07 -55.15
C ALA A 142 23.10 -58.64 -54.68
N SER A 143 24.13 -57.89 -54.24
CA SER A 143 24.01 -56.47 -53.88
C SER A 143 22.82 -56.13 -52.94
N PRO A 144 22.67 -56.83 -51.80
CA PRO A 144 21.55 -56.65 -50.87
C PRO A 144 21.52 -55.23 -50.27
N TRP A 145 20.31 -54.71 -50.07
CA TRP A 145 20.09 -53.43 -49.39
C TRP A 145 20.42 -53.54 -47.90
N ASN A 146 21.14 -52.55 -47.37
CA ASN A 146 21.36 -52.40 -45.94
C ASN A 146 20.69 -51.12 -45.45
N GLY A 147 19.52 -51.27 -44.83
CA GLY A 147 18.66 -50.17 -44.43
C GLY A 147 17.17 -50.52 -44.43
N SER A 148 16.33 -49.50 -44.31
CA SER A 148 14.86 -49.63 -44.34
C SER A 148 14.30 -49.20 -45.69
N LEU A 149 13.29 -49.92 -46.17
CA LEU A 149 12.46 -49.53 -47.31
C LEU A 149 11.00 -49.45 -46.86
N ASP A 150 10.28 -48.47 -47.38
CA ASP A 150 8.85 -48.31 -47.14
C ASP A 150 8.15 -47.88 -48.43
N ASP A 151 6.86 -48.18 -48.52
CA ASP A 151 5.96 -47.67 -49.54
C ASP A 151 6.48 -47.85 -50.98
N VAL A 152 6.97 -49.07 -51.27
CA VAL A 152 7.45 -49.44 -52.60
C VAL A 152 6.25 -49.62 -53.53
N ARG A 153 6.16 -48.76 -54.55
CA ARG A 153 5.04 -48.67 -55.49
C ARG A 153 5.50 -48.85 -56.93
N VAL A 154 4.69 -49.58 -57.69
CA VAL A 154 4.83 -49.73 -59.14
C VAL A 154 3.56 -49.24 -59.81
N TYR A 155 3.69 -48.30 -60.73
CA TYR A 155 2.60 -47.74 -61.52
C TYR A 155 2.74 -48.16 -62.99
N ASN A 156 1.62 -48.54 -63.60
CA ASN A 156 1.53 -48.87 -65.02
C ASN A 156 1.43 -47.62 -65.94
N ARG A 157 1.69 -46.43 -65.40
CA ARG A 157 1.65 -45.14 -66.09
C ARG A 157 2.81 -44.26 -65.62
N ALA A 158 3.20 -43.30 -66.45
CA ALA A 158 4.11 -42.25 -66.04
C ALA A 158 3.39 -41.28 -65.09
N LEU A 159 3.90 -41.12 -63.86
CA LEU A 159 3.45 -40.06 -62.97
C LEU A 159 4.00 -38.70 -63.42
N SER A 160 3.18 -37.65 -63.26
CA SER A 160 3.60 -36.26 -63.46
C SER A 160 4.50 -35.77 -62.32
N ALA A 161 5.29 -34.73 -62.55
CA ALA A 161 6.13 -34.13 -61.51
C ALA A 161 5.32 -33.71 -60.26
N THR A 162 4.08 -33.24 -60.44
CA THR A 162 3.17 -32.91 -59.34
C THR A 162 2.75 -34.13 -58.54
N GLU A 163 2.42 -35.24 -59.21
CA GLU A 163 2.08 -36.50 -58.54
C GLU A 163 3.28 -37.09 -57.80
N ILE A 164 4.49 -36.99 -58.39
CA ILE A 164 5.74 -37.38 -57.73
C ILE A 164 6.00 -36.53 -56.50
N LYS A 165 5.83 -35.21 -56.60
CA LYS A 165 5.98 -34.29 -55.46
C LYS A 165 4.96 -34.60 -54.36
N ALA A 166 3.74 -34.99 -54.70
CA ALA A 166 2.70 -35.34 -53.74
C ALA A 166 3.03 -36.62 -52.96
N ILE A 167 3.55 -37.66 -53.63
CA ILE A 167 3.93 -38.92 -52.95
C ILE A 167 5.28 -38.84 -52.22
N SER A 168 6.05 -37.75 -52.40
CA SER A 168 7.36 -37.54 -51.79
C SER A 168 7.35 -36.62 -50.56
N GLN A 169 6.21 -36.05 -50.15
CA GLN A 169 6.11 -35.29 -48.91
C GLN A 169 5.83 -36.24 -47.74
N VAL A 170 6.50 -36.03 -46.61
CA VAL A 170 6.07 -36.55 -45.30
C VAL A 170 5.40 -35.40 -44.59
N GLU A 171 4.10 -35.14 -44.79
CA GLU A 171 3.40 -34.15 -43.96
C GLU A 171 1.94 -34.49 -43.64
N VAL A 172 1.61 -34.02 -42.42
CA VAL A 172 0.36 -34.02 -41.67
C VAL A 172 -0.82 -33.55 -42.53
N PHE A 173 -1.96 -34.22 -42.38
CA PHE A 173 -3.19 -33.88 -43.10
C PHE A 173 -3.64 -32.44 -42.80
N GLY A 174 -3.49 -31.56 -43.78
CA GLY A 174 -4.12 -30.26 -43.81
C GLY A 174 -4.62 -29.95 -45.22
N ASP A 175 -5.85 -30.35 -45.53
CA ASP A 175 -6.58 -29.76 -46.65
C ASP A 175 -8.07 -29.64 -46.29
N ARG A 176 -8.55 -28.39 -46.37
CA ARG A 176 -9.92 -27.84 -46.18
C ARG A 176 -10.38 -27.58 -44.74
N ASP A 177 -11.14 -26.49 -44.60
CA ASP A 177 -11.90 -26.04 -43.42
C ASP A 177 -12.92 -27.10 -42.96
N ASN A 178 -12.44 -28.29 -42.60
CA ASN A 178 -13.29 -29.40 -42.24
C ASN A 178 -13.81 -29.17 -40.81
N THR A 179 -15.12 -29.33 -40.65
CA THR A 179 -15.76 -29.45 -39.34
C THR A 179 -15.69 -30.90 -38.89
N TYR A 180 -15.09 -31.14 -37.73
CA TYR A 180 -15.10 -32.42 -37.05
C TYR A 180 -15.97 -32.30 -35.81
N THR A 181 -17.05 -33.07 -35.76
CA THR A 181 -17.94 -33.16 -34.60
C THR A 181 -17.67 -34.47 -33.88
N LEU A 182 -17.30 -34.39 -32.60
CA LEU A 182 -17.15 -35.58 -31.76
C LEU A 182 -18.51 -36.28 -31.59
N GLN A 183 -18.50 -37.61 -31.64
CA GLN A 183 -19.68 -38.44 -31.36
C GLN A 183 -19.59 -39.14 -30.01
N ASP A 184 -18.37 -39.36 -29.52
CA ASP A 184 -18.05 -39.99 -28.25
C ASP A 184 -16.95 -39.16 -27.55
N ALA A 185 -16.85 -39.30 -26.23
CA ALA A 185 -15.83 -38.63 -25.44
C ALA A 185 -14.43 -38.89 -26.00
N LEU A 186 -13.61 -37.84 -26.04
CA LEU A 186 -12.26 -37.90 -26.58
C LEU A 186 -11.26 -37.92 -25.43
N ASP A 187 -10.39 -38.92 -25.41
CA ASP A 187 -9.28 -39.01 -24.45
C ASP A 187 -7.96 -38.97 -25.22
N VAL A 188 -7.10 -38.02 -24.88
CA VAL A 188 -5.81 -37.79 -25.55
C VAL A 188 -4.71 -37.79 -24.50
N ASP A 189 -3.79 -38.76 -24.57
CA ASP A 189 -2.68 -38.85 -23.61
C ASP A 189 -1.69 -37.67 -23.72
N GLU A 190 -1.67 -36.98 -24.86
CA GLU A 190 -0.69 -35.96 -25.23
C GLU A 190 -1.39 -34.63 -25.62
N ASN A 191 -0.68 -33.76 -26.35
CA ASN A 191 -1.22 -32.46 -26.73
C ASN A 191 -2.34 -32.57 -27.78
N ILE A 192 -3.38 -31.76 -27.62
CA ILE A 192 -4.30 -31.43 -28.72
C ILE A 192 -3.71 -30.27 -29.53
N LEU A 193 -3.44 -30.50 -30.81
CA LEU A 193 -2.97 -29.47 -31.75
C LEU A 193 -4.06 -29.15 -32.78
N LEU A 194 -4.57 -27.91 -32.73
CA LEU A 194 -5.55 -27.41 -33.69
C LEU A 194 -4.93 -26.31 -34.55
N ALA A 195 -4.53 -26.66 -35.78
CA ALA A 195 -3.89 -25.71 -36.69
C ALA A 195 -4.89 -24.94 -37.56
N LYS A 196 -5.96 -25.60 -38.04
CA LYS A 196 -7.01 -25.06 -38.94
C LYS A 196 -8.29 -25.90 -38.82
N GLY A 197 -9.41 -25.40 -39.36
CA GLY A 197 -10.70 -26.11 -39.40
C GLY A 197 -11.58 -25.82 -38.18
N THR A 198 -12.58 -26.67 -37.93
CA THR A 198 -13.49 -26.53 -36.78
C THR A 198 -13.58 -27.83 -36.00
N LEU A 199 -13.35 -27.81 -34.69
CA LEU A 199 -13.64 -28.91 -33.77
C LEU A 199 -14.90 -28.59 -32.97
N ILE A 200 -15.95 -29.40 -33.10
CA ILE A 200 -17.19 -29.30 -32.33
C ILE A 200 -17.23 -30.47 -31.35
N SER A 201 -17.33 -30.20 -30.05
CA SER A 201 -17.38 -31.27 -29.05
C SER A 201 -18.69 -32.06 -29.09
N GLY A 202 -19.76 -31.55 -29.71
CA GLY A 202 -21.04 -32.26 -29.78
C GLY A 202 -21.70 -32.48 -28.42
N GLY A 203 -21.21 -31.80 -27.36
CA GLY A 203 -21.66 -31.98 -25.99
C GLY A 203 -21.02 -33.16 -25.26
N VAL A 204 -20.04 -33.84 -25.85
CA VAL A 204 -19.24 -34.88 -25.17
C VAL A 204 -17.93 -34.29 -24.63
N ASP A 205 -17.46 -34.86 -23.52
CA ASP A 205 -16.26 -34.38 -22.81
C ASP A 205 -14.96 -34.73 -23.54
N ILE A 206 -13.93 -33.94 -23.26
CA ILE A 206 -12.56 -34.13 -23.77
C ILE A 206 -11.60 -34.19 -22.58
N SER A 207 -10.78 -35.23 -22.51
CA SER A 207 -9.65 -35.37 -21.58
C SER A 207 -8.33 -35.19 -22.32
N VAL A 208 -7.40 -34.44 -21.72
CA VAL A 208 -6.11 -34.07 -22.31
C VAL A 208 -4.98 -34.25 -21.30
N GLY A 209 -4.15 -35.26 -21.53
CA GLY A 209 -2.99 -35.65 -20.70
C GLY A 209 -1.76 -34.77 -20.88
N ALA A 210 -1.84 -33.69 -21.67
CA ALA A 210 -0.81 -32.66 -21.79
C ALA A 210 -1.44 -31.26 -21.98
N GLY A 211 -1.04 -30.53 -23.03
CA GLY A 211 -1.52 -29.16 -23.34
C GLY A 211 -2.53 -29.07 -24.49
N TRP A 212 -3.09 -27.88 -24.66
CA TRP A 212 -3.99 -27.54 -25.77
C TRP A 212 -3.38 -26.41 -26.58
N ASN A 213 -3.08 -26.65 -27.84
CA ASN A 213 -2.50 -25.65 -28.73
C ASN A 213 -3.40 -25.41 -29.94
N ASN A 214 -4.31 -24.44 -29.81
CA ASN A 214 -5.04 -23.91 -30.95
C ASN A 214 -4.27 -22.73 -31.56
N SER A 215 -3.78 -22.92 -32.77
CA SER A 215 -2.99 -21.91 -33.51
C SER A 215 -3.73 -21.31 -34.70
N GLY A 216 -4.97 -21.75 -34.97
CA GLY A 216 -5.75 -21.22 -36.09
C GLY A 216 -7.04 -21.98 -36.43
N ALA A 217 -7.55 -22.85 -35.57
CA ALA A 217 -8.84 -23.50 -35.73
C ALA A 217 -9.93 -22.80 -34.89
N THR A 218 -11.20 -23.11 -35.19
CA THR A 218 -12.34 -22.79 -34.34
C THR A 218 -12.65 -24.00 -33.45
N TYR A 219 -12.78 -23.80 -32.14
CA TYR A 219 -13.36 -24.79 -31.24
C TYR A 219 -14.79 -24.38 -30.84
N THR A 220 -15.68 -25.35 -30.70
CA THR A 220 -17.06 -25.12 -30.23
C THR A 220 -17.45 -26.25 -29.29
N GLY A 221 -17.58 -25.95 -28.00
CA GLY A 221 -18.12 -26.87 -27.02
C GLY A 221 -19.11 -26.17 -26.13
N SER A 222 -20.41 -26.29 -26.42
CA SER A 222 -21.46 -25.52 -25.75
C SER A 222 -21.93 -26.11 -24.42
N THR A 223 -21.67 -27.40 -24.16
CA THR A 223 -22.07 -28.10 -22.93
C THR A 223 -21.04 -29.12 -22.44
N SER A 224 -19.88 -29.20 -23.11
CA SER A 224 -18.85 -30.20 -22.83
C SER A 224 -17.83 -29.69 -21.83
N SER A 225 -17.24 -30.59 -21.07
CA SER A 225 -16.08 -30.30 -20.23
C SER A 225 -14.77 -30.65 -20.96
N VAL A 226 -13.77 -29.78 -20.83
CA VAL A 226 -12.39 -30.08 -21.20
C VAL A 226 -11.60 -30.26 -19.91
N THR A 227 -11.14 -31.49 -19.67
CA THR A 227 -10.35 -31.87 -18.50
C THR A 227 -8.89 -31.98 -18.89
N PHE A 228 -8.04 -31.15 -18.29
CA PHE A 228 -6.59 -31.27 -18.37
C PHE A 228 -6.12 -32.16 -17.23
N ASN A 229 -5.60 -33.34 -17.55
CA ASN A 229 -5.26 -34.39 -16.59
C ASN A 229 -3.82 -34.92 -16.71
N ALA A 230 -2.94 -34.09 -17.25
CA ALA A 230 -1.51 -34.34 -17.28
C ALA A 230 -0.94 -34.57 -15.88
N ALA A 231 -0.10 -35.59 -15.76
CA ALA A 231 0.65 -35.85 -14.54
C ALA A 231 1.96 -35.06 -14.47
N GLU A 232 2.42 -34.45 -15.57
CA GLU A 232 3.68 -33.70 -15.65
C GLU A 232 3.42 -32.20 -15.80
N ALA A 233 4.43 -31.38 -15.51
CA ALA A 233 4.32 -29.92 -15.51
C ALA A 233 4.88 -29.32 -16.80
N GLY A 234 4.58 -28.04 -17.04
CA GLY A 234 5.11 -27.29 -18.17
C GLY A 234 4.27 -27.39 -19.44
N HIS A 235 3.00 -27.76 -19.31
CA HIS A 235 2.06 -27.78 -20.42
C HIS A 235 1.54 -26.38 -20.72
N LEU A 236 1.19 -26.13 -21.98
CA LEU A 236 0.68 -24.85 -22.44
C LEU A 236 -0.76 -24.96 -22.91
N ILE A 237 -1.55 -23.93 -22.61
CA ILE A 237 -2.91 -23.78 -23.11
C ILE A 237 -2.99 -22.51 -23.95
N ARG A 238 -3.36 -22.69 -25.22
CA ARG A 238 -3.63 -21.65 -26.19
C ARG A 238 -5.02 -21.87 -26.78
N SER A 239 -6.00 -21.09 -26.36
CA SER A 239 -7.41 -21.22 -26.75
C SER A 239 -7.70 -20.72 -28.16
N ASN A 240 -6.91 -19.75 -28.65
CA ASN A 240 -7.17 -18.95 -29.85
C ASN A 240 -8.55 -18.27 -29.80
N SER A 241 -8.86 -17.64 -28.66
CA SER A 241 -10.15 -16.95 -28.40
C SER A 241 -11.36 -17.87 -28.53
N SER A 242 -11.18 -19.18 -28.33
CA SER A 242 -12.29 -20.13 -28.28
C SER A 242 -12.79 -20.25 -26.85
N THR A 243 -14.11 -20.16 -26.66
CA THR A 243 -14.76 -20.38 -25.37
C THR A 243 -14.91 -21.88 -25.12
N PHE A 244 -14.43 -22.34 -23.98
CA PHE A 244 -14.76 -23.66 -23.44
C PHE A 244 -16.07 -23.56 -22.64
N HIS A 245 -16.90 -24.61 -22.55
CA HIS A 245 -18.04 -24.53 -21.64
C HIS A 245 -17.60 -24.74 -20.19
N ASN A 246 -17.03 -25.90 -19.88
CA ASN A 246 -16.35 -26.16 -18.60
C ASN A 246 -14.87 -26.46 -18.86
N VAL A 247 -13.99 -25.93 -18.00
CA VAL A 247 -12.57 -26.30 -17.94
C VAL A 247 -12.27 -26.86 -16.57
N ILE A 248 -11.64 -28.04 -16.53
CA ILE A 248 -11.26 -28.73 -15.30
C ILE A 248 -9.78 -29.05 -15.37
N PHE A 249 -9.03 -28.71 -14.32
CA PHE A 249 -7.63 -29.10 -14.13
C PHE A 249 -7.54 -30.13 -13.01
N ASN A 250 -7.02 -31.31 -13.34
CA ASN A 250 -6.96 -32.44 -12.42
C ASN A 250 -5.82 -33.41 -12.77
N ASP A 251 -4.66 -33.23 -12.16
CA ASP A 251 -3.50 -34.11 -12.34
C ASP A 251 -3.61 -35.48 -11.62
N GLY A 252 -4.74 -35.75 -10.96
CA GLY A 252 -4.95 -36.97 -10.18
C GLY A 252 -4.32 -36.94 -8.78
N GLY A 253 -3.83 -35.78 -8.32
CA GLY A 253 -3.27 -35.58 -6.98
C GLY A 253 -1.80 -35.97 -6.83
N GLY A 254 -1.05 -36.05 -7.94
CA GLY A 254 0.41 -36.17 -7.91
C GLY A 254 1.04 -34.78 -7.95
N ASP A 255 2.10 -34.51 -7.18
CA ASP A 255 2.78 -33.20 -7.10
C ASP A 255 3.55 -32.81 -8.39
N SER A 256 2.97 -32.98 -9.56
CA SER A 256 3.67 -32.81 -10.83
C SER A 256 2.84 -32.29 -11.99
N GLY A 257 1.51 -32.12 -11.92
CA GLY A 257 0.74 -31.52 -13.01
C GLY A 257 0.77 -29.99 -13.03
N GLY A 258 1.03 -29.37 -14.19
CA GLY A 258 1.10 -27.89 -14.29
C GLY A 258 0.90 -27.30 -15.69
N TRP A 259 0.10 -26.24 -15.77
CA TRP A 259 -0.30 -25.58 -17.02
C TRP A 259 -0.08 -24.07 -16.99
N SER A 260 0.46 -23.52 -18.07
CA SER A 260 0.53 -22.07 -18.30
C SER A 260 -0.35 -21.65 -19.47
N LEU A 261 -1.11 -20.57 -19.28
CA LEU A 261 -1.82 -19.94 -20.38
C LEU A 261 -0.82 -19.27 -21.36
N SER A 262 -1.16 -19.30 -22.64
CA SER A 262 -0.43 -18.66 -23.74
C SER A 262 -1.25 -17.58 -24.46
N ASP A 263 -2.51 -17.43 -24.08
CA ASP A 263 -3.46 -16.40 -24.48
C ASP A 263 -4.60 -16.32 -23.44
N ALA A 264 -5.53 -15.38 -23.63
CA ALA A 264 -6.71 -15.27 -22.79
C ALA A 264 -7.57 -16.55 -22.86
N LEU A 265 -8.13 -16.93 -21.71
CA LEU A 265 -8.99 -18.09 -21.58
C LEU A 265 -10.41 -17.64 -21.22
N GLU A 266 -11.40 -18.22 -21.91
CA GLU A 266 -12.81 -17.96 -21.64
C GLU A 266 -13.54 -19.29 -21.37
N THR A 267 -14.30 -19.33 -20.29
CA THR A 267 -15.24 -20.40 -20.00
C THR A 267 -16.67 -19.87 -19.98
N GLY A 268 -17.61 -20.62 -20.53
CA GLY A 268 -19.03 -20.25 -20.55
C GLY A 268 -19.74 -20.58 -19.24
N TYR A 269 -19.20 -21.49 -18.43
CA TYR A 269 -19.81 -21.91 -17.18
C TYR A 269 -18.73 -22.17 -16.10
N LEU A 270 -18.04 -23.31 -16.09
CA LEU A 270 -17.11 -23.65 -15.00
C LEU A 270 -15.64 -23.42 -15.35
N PHE A 271 -14.89 -22.86 -14.40
CA PHE A 271 -13.44 -23.00 -14.31
C PHE A 271 -13.12 -23.69 -12.97
N THR A 272 -12.53 -24.88 -13.02
CA THR A 272 -12.28 -25.68 -11.80
C THR A 272 -10.86 -26.22 -11.76
N VAL A 273 -10.19 -26.07 -10.62
CA VAL A 273 -8.91 -26.72 -10.32
C VAL A 273 -9.11 -27.67 -9.14
N THR A 274 -9.15 -28.96 -9.41
CA THR A 274 -9.37 -29.98 -8.38
C THR A 274 -8.07 -30.49 -7.77
N ALA A 275 -7.02 -30.62 -8.57
CA ALA A 275 -5.70 -31.06 -8.14
C ALA A 275 -4.64 -30.55 -9.13
N SER A 276 -3.60 -29.91 -8.61
CA SER A 276 -2.45 -29.40 -9.38
C SER A 276 -1.20 -29.24 -8.51
N ASP A 277 0.01 -29.21 -9.10
CA ASP A 277 1.29 -29.02 -8.39
C ASP A 277 1.40 -27.66 -7.67
N SER A 278 1.97 -27.70 -6.45
CA SER A 278 2.36 -26.58 -5.58
C SER A 278 3.39 -25.58 -6.18
N VAL A 279 4.05 -25.95 -7.28
CA VAL A 279 5.10 -25.13 -7.92
C VAL A 279 4.67 -24.61 -9.30
N ASN A 280 3.73 -25.27 -9.98
CA ASN A 280 3.39 -24.99 -11.38
C ASN A 280 1.89 -25.01 -11.71
N GLY A 281 0.98 -25.14 -10.73
CA GLY A 281 -0.45 -25.47 -10.87
C GLY A 281 -1.16 -24.97 -12.13
N VAL A 282 -2.01 -23.94 -12.01
CA VAL A 282 -2.56 -23.25 -13.18
C VAL A 282 -2.08 -21.81 -13.19
N ASN A 283 -1.10 -21.51 -14.05
CA ASN A 283 -0.50 -20.19 -14.16
C ASN A 283 -1.12 -19.38 -15.31
N LEU A 284 -1.87 -18.33 -14.97
CA LEU A 284 -2.50 -17.44 -15.94
C LEU A 284 -1.48 -16.62 -16.75
N SER A 285 -0.24 -16.51 -16.28
CA SER A 285 0.89 -15.88 -16.99
C SER A 285 0.62 -14.44 -17.45
N GLY A 286 -0.29 -13.74 -16.77
CA GLY A 286 -0.70 -12.37 -17.09
C GLY A 286 -1.79 -12.24 -18.16
N TYR A 287 -2.36 -13.36 -18.62
CA TYR A 287 -3.47 -13.37 -19.56
C TYR A 287 -4.82 -13.37 -18.84
N ASP A 288 -5.78 -12.61 -19.38
CA ASP A 288 -7.11 -12.51 -18.79
C ASP A 288 -7.85 -13.86 -18.80
N LEU A 289 -8.62 -14.10 -17.73
CA LEU A 289 -9.52 -15.22 -17.57
C LEU A 289 -10.95 -14.69 -17.43
N THR A 290 -11.86 -15.15 -18.27
CA THR A 290 -13.30 -14.87 -18.12
C THR A 290 -14.04 -16.16 -17.83
N VAL A 291 -14.81 -16.18 -16.74
CA VAL A 291 -15.59 -17.33 -16.26
C VAL A 291 -17.05 -16.93 -16.24
N GLY A 292 -17.85 -17.49 -17.14
CA GLY A 292 -19.28 -17.17 -17.25
C GLY A 292 -20.13 -17.65 -16.05
N GLY A 293 -19.62 -18.63 -15.28
CA GLY A 293 -20.22 -19.14 -14.05
C GLY A 293 -19.18 -19.21 -12.93
N ASP A 294 -19.05 -20.36 -12.28
CA ASP A 294 -18.27 -20.49 -11.04
C ASP A 294 -16.76 -20.67 -11.27
N PHE A 295 -15.97 -19.95 -10.47
CA PHE A 295 -14.53 -20.16 -10.31
C PHE A 295 -14.28 -20.98 -9.04
N ILE A 296 -13.73 -22.19 -9.20
CA ILE A 296 -13.61 -23.17 -8.11
C ILE A 296 -12.17 -23.68 -8.00
N VAL A 297 -11.55 -23.49 -6.83
CA VAL A 297 -10.30 -24.13 -6.44
C VAL A 297 -10.60 -25.03 -5.25
N THR A 298 -10.45 -26.34 -5.43
CA THR A 298 -10.66 -27.29 -4.33
C THR A 298 -9.38 -27.46 -3.50
N ALA A 299 -9.42 -28.20 -2.39
CA ALA A 299 -8.35 -28.29 -1.40
C ALA A 299 -6.94 -28.64 -1.92
N ALA A 300 -6.81 -29.28 -3.08
CA ALA A 300 -5.53 -29.63 -3.70
C ALA A 300 -5.22 -28.83 -4.99
N GLY A 301 -6.02 -27.83 -5.33
CA GLY A 301 -5.82 -26.98 -6.49
C GLY A 301 -4.99 -25.73 -6.17
N GLU A 302 -4.28 -25.23 -7.18
CA GLU A 302 -3.54 -23.97 -7.11
C GLU A 302 -3.68 -23.18 -8.41
N VAL A 303 -3.90 -21.87 -8.28
CA VAL A 303 -3.91 -20.92 -9.39
C VAL A 303 -2.94 -19.77 -9.11
N THR A 304 -2.09 -19.45 -10.08
CA THR A 304 -1.23 -18.26 -10.06
C THR A 304 -1.75 -17.21 -11.04
N ALA A 305 -2.21 -16.08 -10.52
CA ALA A 305 -2.86 -15.04 -11.31
C ALA A 305 -1.89 -14.08 -12.01
N SER A 306 -0.66 -13.91 -11.51
CA SER A 306 0.29 -12.89 -12.02
C SER A 306 -0.36 -11.51 -12.09
N ASN A 307 -0.34 -10.80 -13.22
CA ASN A 307 -0.98 -9.49 -13.42
C ASN A 307 -2.29 -9.56 -14.24
N SER A 308 -2.97 -10.72 -14.22
CA SER A 308 -4.16 -10.97 -15.06
C SER A 308 -5.42 -10.29 -14.54
N THR A 309 -6.40 -10.06 -15.44
CA THR A 309 -7.78 -9.75 -15.04
C THR A 309 -8.62 -11.03 -15.05
N ILE A 310 -9.31 -11.32 -13.95
CA ILE A 310 -10.18 -12.48 -13.80
C ILE A 310 -11.61 -11.99 -13.64
N LYS A 311 -12.47 -12.28 -14.60
CA LYS A 311 -13.89 -11.92 -14.57
C LYS A 311 -14.72 -13.13 -14.20
N VAL A 312 -15.63 -13.00 -13.24
CA VAL A 312 -16.44 -14.11 -12.73
C VAL A 312 -17.92 -13.71 -12.74
N GLY A 313 -18.72 -14.49 -13.48
CA GLY A 313 -20.17 -14.33 -13.57
C GLY A 313 -20.96 -15.17 -12.55
N GLY A 314 -20.33 -16.14 -11.90
CA GLY A 314 -20.91 -16.96 -10.83
C GLY A 314 -20.14 -16.86 -9.50
N ASN A 315 -20.14 -17.93 -8.72
CA ASN A 315 -19.52 -17.93 -7.39
C ASN A 315 -17.99 -18.01 -7.47
N TRP A 316 -17.33 -17.43 -6.46
CA TRP A 316 -15.91 -17.66 -6.19
C TRP A 316 -15.77 -18.62 -5.01
N THR A 317 -15.07 -19.72 -5.21
CA THR A 317 -14.86 -20.72 -4.14
C THR A 317 -13.40 -21.17 -4.13
N ASN A 318 -12.70 -20.88 -3.05
CA ASN A 318 -11.38 -21.45 -2.76
C ASN A 318 -11.40 -22.23 -1.44
N LEU A 319 -11.25 -23.55 -1.55
CA LEU A 319 -11.16 -24.48 -0.42
C LEU A 319 -9.72 -24.93 -0.13
N ALA A 320 -8.72 -24.48 -0.92
CA ALA A 320 -7.29 -24.72 -0.70
C ALA A 320 -6.65 -23.69 0.24
N GLY A 321 -7.38 -22.64 0.59
CA GLY A 321 -6.92 -21.58 1.49
C GLY A 321 -5.94 -20.61 0.82
N ALA A 322 -5.07 -19.98 1.59
CA ALA A 322 -4.08 -19.01 1.08
C ALA A 322 -3.16 -19.54 -0.02
N ASN A 323 -2.92 -20.86 -0.07
CA ASN A 323 -2.08 -21.49 -1.11
C ASN A 323 -2.85 -21.82 -2.40
N GLY A 324 -4.20 -21.76 -2.38
CA GLY A 324 -5.02 -22.07 -3.54
C GLY A 324 -4.98 -21.00 -4.63
N PHE A 325 -4.66 -19.77 -4.25
CA PHE A 325 -4.69 -18.63 -5.15
C PHE A 325 -3.55 -17.64 -4.87
N THR A 326 -2.53 -17.65 -5.72
CA THR A 326 -1.43 -16.69 -5.71
C THR A 326 -1.80 -15.47 -6.55
N TYR A 327 -2.17 -14.37 -5.89
CA TYR A 327 -2.81 -13.21 -6.50
C TYR A 327 -1.92 -12.32 -7.38
N GLY A 328 -0.60 -12.25 -7.14
CA GLY A 328 0.31 -11.37 -7.89
C GLY A 328 -0.06 -9.87 -7.85
N THR A 329 -0.32 -9.26 -9.01
CA THR A 329 -0.90 -7.91 -9.13
C THR A 329 -2.21 -7.94 -9.92
N SER A 330 -2.98 -9.02 -9.76
CA SER A 330 -4.19 -9.30 -10.53
C SER A 330 -5.38 -8.42 -10.15
N THR A 331 -6.42 -8.47 -10.97
CA THR A 331 -7.72 -7.88 -10.64
C THR A 331 -8.78 -8.96 -10.77
N VAL A 332 -9.57 -9.18 -9.72
CA VAL A 332 -10.76 -10.03 -9.77
C VAL A 332 -11.98 -9.12 -9.87
N GLU A 333 -12.77 -9.31 -10.93
CA GLU A 333 -13.99 -8.56 -11.22
C GLU A 333 -15.20 -9.49 -11.16
N PHE A 334 -16.15 -9.20 -10.28
CA PHE A 334 -17.47 -9.82 -10.26
C PHE A 334 -18.40 -9.01 -11.15
N ASN A 335 -18.83 -9.60 -12.27
CA ASN A 335 -19.50 -8.89 -13.37
C ASN A 335 -20.77 -9.59 -13.87
N SER A 336 -21.49 -10.27 -12.97
CA SER A 336 -22.74 -10.94 -13.32
C SER A 336 -23.81 -9.95 -13.85
N SER A 337 -24.84 -10.52 -14.46
CA SER A 337 -26.04 -9.81 -14.91
C SER A 337 -27.33 -10.59 -14.63
N SER A 338 -27.27 -11.69 -13.87
CA SER A 338 -28.41 -12.59 -13.72
C SER A 338 -28.43 -13.47 -12.46
N ALA A 339 -27.59 -13.22 -11.46
CA ALA A 339 -27.58 -13.98 -10.20
C ALA A 339 -26.77 -13.29 -9.09
N ASP A 340 -27.17 -13.55 -7.84
CA ASP A 340 -26.33 -13.34 -6.66
C ASP A 340 -25.07 -14.21 -6.73
N GLN A 341 -23.96 -13.68 -6.22
CA GLN A 341 -22.67 -14.37 -6.21
C GLN A 341 -22.13 -14.47 -4.78
N ASN A 342 -21.62 -15.64 -4.43
CA ASN A 342 -20.94 -15.89 -3.18
C ASN A 342 -19.42 -15.83 -3.34
N ILE A 343 -18.74 -15.26 -2.36
CA ILE A 343 -17.28 -15.30 -2.22
C ILE A 343 -16.94 -16.15 -0.99
N THR A 344 -16.51 -17.38 -1.24
CA THR A 344 -15.80 -18.21 -0.26
C THR A 344 -14.31 -18.11 -0.55
N SER A 345 -13.60 -17.21 0.15
CA SER A 345 -12.21 -16.88 -0.13
C SER A 345 -11.23 -17.92 0.44
N GLY A 346 -11.64 -18.67 1.47
CA GLY A 346 -10.74 -19.55 2.20
C GLY A 346 -9.59 -18.79 2.87
N THR A 347 -9.81 -17.54 3.30
CA THR A 347 -8.77 -16.64 3.84
C THR A 347 -7.65 -16.30 2.84
N GLN A 348 -7.88 -16.46 1.53
CA GLN A 348 -6.94 -15.99 0.51
C GLN A 348 -6.93 -14.45 0.45
N THR A 349 -5.88 -13.89 -0.14
CA THR A 349 -5.80 -12.46 -0.44
C THR A 349 -6.13 -12.19 -1.90
N PHE A 350 -6.94 -11.18 -2.17
CA PHE A 350 -7.08 -10.57 -3.50
C PHE A 350 -6.11 -9.39 -3.61
N TYR A 351 -5.60 -9.10 -4.82
CA TYR A 351 -4.83 -7.87 -5.03
C TYR A 351 -5.76 -6.67 -5.23
N ASN A 352 -6.46 -6.64 -6.36
CA ASN A 352 -7.60 -5.75 -6.57
C ASN A 352 -8.89 -6.58 -6.61
N LEU A 353 -9.93 -6.09 -5.95
CA LEU A 353 -11.27 -6.63 -6.02
C LEU A 353 -12.22 -5.56 -6.57
N VAL A 354 -12.90 -5.90 -7.66
CA VAL A 354 -13.87 -5.04 -8.33
C VAL A 354 -15.23 -5.72 -8.33
N ILE A 355 -16.23 -4.99 -7.86
CA ILE A 355 -17.63 -5.37 -7.95
C ILE A 355 -18.29 -4.47 -8.99
N ASN A 356 -18.85 -5.10 -10.03
CA ASN A 356 -19.46 -4.45 -11.17
C ASN A 356 -20.66 -5.29 -11.65
N ASN A 357 -21.52 -5.66 -10.70
CA ASN A 357 -22.70 -6.47 -10.96
C ASN A 357 -23.80 -5.53 -11.49
N THR A 358 -24.03 -5.55 -12.81
CA THR A 358 -24.80 -4.51 -13.53
C THR A 358 -26.23 -4.93 -13.84
N SER A 359 -26.79 -5.86 -13.08
CA SER A 359 -28.16 -6.27 -13.33
C SER A 359 -29.15 -5.15 -13.00
N SER A 360 -30.31 -5.22 -13.64
CA SER A 360 -31.30 -4.12 -13.65
C SER A 360 -32.39 -4.28 -12.59
N SER A 361 -32.29 -5.32 -11.76
CA SER A 361 -33.21 -5.62 -10.67
C SER A 361 -32.46 -5.57 -9.34
N LEU A 362 -32.79 -4.59 -8.50
CA LEU A 362 -32.29 -4.38 -7.13
C LEU A 362 -32.51 -5.57 -6.15
N SER A 363 -32.86 -6.76 -6.63
CA SER A 363 -33.07 -7.96 -5.82
C SER A 363 -32.15 -9.13 -6.16
N ASP A 364 -31.35 -9.02 -7.24
CA ASP A 364 -30.62 -10.16 -7.82
C ASP A 364 -29.13 -9.79 -8.12
N ASP A 365 -28.61 -8.75 -7.45
CA ASP A 365 -27.30 -8.15 -7.76
C ASP A 365 -26.31 -8.28 -6.58
N ASP A 366 -26.59 -9.21 -5.67
CA ASP A 366 -25.92 -9.28 -4.38
C ASP A 366 -24.61 -10.06 -4.50
N ILE A 367 -23.53 -9.46 -3.97
CA ILE A 367 -22.26 -10.15 -3.74
C ILE A 367 -22.13 -10.38 -2.24
N VAL A 368 -22.18 -11.64 -1.82
CA VAL A 368 -22.16 -12.04 -0.41
C VAL A 368 -20.83 -12.71 -0.09
N ILE A 369 -20.14 -12.26 0.95
CA ILE A 369 -18.95 -12.94 1.46
C ILE A 369 -19.35 -13.99 2.51
N ASP A 370 -18.72 -15.17 2.45
CA ASP A 370 -18.99 -16.30 3.34
C ASP A 370 -17.90 -16.51 4.41
N ASP A 371 -16.80 -15.75 4.31
CA ASP A 371 -15.66 -15.73 5.23
C ASP A 371 -14.95 -14.36 5.22
N ASP A 372 -13.94 -14.21 6.08
CA ASP A 372 -13.12 -13.00 6.15
C ASP A 372 -12.40 -12.74 4.83
N LEU A 373 -12.37 -11.46 4.42
CA LEU A 373 -11.89 -11.04 3.12
C LEU A 373 -10.66 -10.15 3.25
N ASN A 374 -9.57 -10.50 2.55
CA ASN A 374 -8.36 -9.68 2.52
C ASN A 374 -8.09 -9.14 1.11
N ILE A 375 -7.86 -7.83 1.00
CA ILE A 375 -7.58 -7.11 -0.24
C ILE A 375 -6.29 -6.30 -0.05
N GLU A 376 -5.23 -6.72 -0.73
CA GLU A 376 -3.89 -6.15 -0.59
C GLU A 376 -3.79 -4.72 -1.16
N ASN A 377 -4.55 -4.41 -2.22
CA ASN A 377 -4.51 -3.11 -2.89
C ASN A 377 -5.88 -2.43 -2.89
N ASP A 378 -6.62 -2.44 -3.99
CA ASP A 378 -7.82 -1.61 -4.15
C ASP A 378 -9.10 -2.45 -4.10
N PHE A 379 -10.08 -2.02 -3.29
CA PHE A 379 -11.48 -2.40 -3.39
C PHE A 379 -12.25 -1.34 -4.18
N THR A 380 -13.00 -1.76 -5.20
CA THR A 380 -13.84 -0.85 -6.00
C THR A 380 -15.22 -1.45 -6.20
N LEU A 381 -16.27 -0.70 -5.85
CA LEU A 381 -17.66 -1.04 -6.09
C LEU A 381 -18.25 -0.04 -7.09
N TYR A 382 -18.37 -0.46 -8.36
CA TYR A 382 -18.94 0.35 -9.43
C TYR A 382 -20.47 0.27 -9.47
N ASP A 383 -21.02 -0.93 -9.30
CA ASP A 383 -22.45 -1.23 -9.40
C ASP A 383 -22.76 -2.51 -8.62
N GLY A 384 -24.03 -2.70 -8.23
CA GLY A 384 -24.52 -3.82 -7.43
C GLY A 384 -24.41 -3.59 -5.92
N GLU A 385 -24.75 -4.63 -5.15
CA GLU A 385 -24.73 -4.61 -3.69
C GLU A 385 -23.66 -5.56 -3.13
N PHE A 386 -22.78 -5.06 -2.27
CA PHE A 386 -21.77 -5.87 -1.57
C PHE A 386 -22.18 -6.06 -0.11
N TYR A 387 -22.42 -7.30 0.31
CA TYR A 387 -22.86 -7.68 1.65
C TYR A 387 -21.69 -8.19 2.49
N GLY A 388 -21.31 -7.41 3.52
CA GLY A 388 -20.21 -7.76 4.43
C GLY A 388 -20.56 -8.83 5.48
N GLY A 389 -21.85 -9.10 5.71
CA GLY A 389 -22.29 -10.11 6.67
C GLY A 389 -21.80 -9.82 8.10
N SER A 390 -21.08 -10.76 8.71
CA SER A 390 -20.46 -10.60 10.04
C SER A 390 -18.94 -10.77 10.01
N TYR A 391 -18.34 -10.60 8.82
CA TYR A 391 -16.94 -10.95 8.56
C TYR A 391 -16.04 -9.72 8.58
N ASP A 392 -14.75 -9.94 8.80
CA ASP A 392 -13.76 -8.86 8.75
C ASP A 392 -13.26 -8.67 7.31
N ILE A 393 -13.13 -7.42 6.88
CA ILE A 393 -12.65 -7.01 5.56
C ILE A 393 -11.42 -6.12 5.73
N THR A 394 -10.25 -6.60 5.32
CA THR A 394 -9.00 -5.82 5.35
C THR A 394 -8.67 -5.25 3.97
N VAL A 395 -8.32 -3.96 3.91
CA VAL A 395 -8.01 -3.26 2.67
C VAL A 395 -6.70 -2.48 2.79
N GLY A 396 -5.71 -2.84 1.98
CA GLY A 396 -4.39 -2.21 2.03
C GLY A 396 -4.35 -0.78 1.50
N ARG A 397 -5.16 -0.45 0.48
CA ARG A 397 -5.14 0.86 -0.20
C ARG A 397 -6.52 1.51 -0.32
N HIS A 398 -7.16 1.54 -1.50
CA HIS A 398 -8.36 2.33 -1.68
C HIS A 398 -9.64 1.56 -1.38
N TRP A 399 -10.62 2.28 -0.81
CA TRP A 399 -12.02 1.88 -0.76
C TRP A 399 -12.81 2.83 -1.65
N ALA A 400 -13.25 2.37 -2.82
CA ALA A 400 -13.91 3.22 -3.80
C ALA A 400 -15.37 2.82 -4.02
N MET A 401 -16.29 3.75 -3.68
CA MET A 401 -17.74 3.60 -3.91
C MET A 401 -18.20 4.50 -5.05
N ALA A 402 -18.72 3.92 -6.12
CA ALA A 402 -19.45 4.67 -7.15
C ALA A 402 -20.91 4.89 -6.73
N THR A 403 -21.59 5.86 -7.36
CA THR A 403 -22.98 6.21 -7.02
C THR A 403 -23.99 5.07 -7.22
N ALA A 404 -23.71 4.13 -8.12
CA ALA A 404 -24.58 2.97 -8.36
C ALA A 404 -24.29 1.79 -7.41
N GLY A 405 -23.13 1.79 -6.74
CA GLY A 405 -22.73 0.76 -5.80
C GLY A 405 -23.32 0.95 -4.40
N THR A 406 -23.74 -0.14 -3.76
CA THR A 406 -24.22 -0.14 -2.37
C THR A 406 -23.41 -1.13 -1.52
N PHE A 407 -22.91 -0.67 -0.37
CA PHE A 407 -22.27 -1.54 0.62
C PHE A 407 -23.21 -1.74 1.81
N THR A 408 -23.61 -2.98 2.05
CA THR A 408 -24.42 -3.37 3.20
C THR A 408 -23.55 -4.10 4.21
N ALA A 409 -23.06 -3.34 5.20
CA ALA A 409 -22.08 -3.82 6.16
C ALA A 409 -22.57 -4.98 7.04
N GLY A 410 -23.87 -5.08 7.33
CA GLY A 410 -24.35 -6.02 8.34
C GLY A 410 -23.73 -5.72 9.71
N THR A 411 -22.98 -6.67 10.26
CA THR A 411 -22.13 -6.49 11.45
C THR A 411 -20.64 -6.62 11.15
N SER A 412 -20.22 -6.42 9.90
CA SER A 412 -18.83 -6.56 9.45
C SER A 412 -17.89 -5.51 10.05
N SER A 413 -16.59 -5.80 10.03
CA SER A 413 -15.57 -4.77 10.28
C SER A 413 -14.79 -4.49 9.02
N VAL A 414 -14.46 -3.22 8.79
CA VAL A 414 -13.53 -2.81 7.72
C VAL A 414 -12.29 -2.21 8.34
N GLU A 415 -11.11 -2.74 7.99
CA GLU A 415 -9.82 -2.29 8.51
C GLU A 415 -8.87 -1.85 7.39
N PHE A 416 -8.26 -0.68 7.55
CA PHE A 416 -7.17 -0.21 6.71
C PHE A 416 -5.83 -0.50 7.39
N ASP A 417 -5.09 -1.50 6.89
CA ASP A 417 -4.06 -2.19 7.68
C ASP A 417 -2.60 -1.99 7.21
N ASP A 418 -2.36 -1.43 6.02
CA ASP A 418 -1.00 -1.27 5.47
C ASP A 418 -0.47 0.18 5.54
N ALA A 419 0.41 0.47 6.51
CA ALA A 419 1.02 1.80 6.67
C ALA A 419 1.96 2.20 5.51
N SER A 420 2.41 1.27 4.67
CA SER A 420 3.25 1.59 3.51
C SER A 420 2.45 2.23 2.36
N LYS A 421 1.11 2.18 2.43
CA LYS A 421 0.19 2.68 1.42
C LYS A 421 -0.71 3.76 1.99
N VAL A 422 -0.92 4.83 1.22
CA VAL A 422 -1.96 5.82 1.51
C VAL A 422 -3.30 5.25 1.05
N SER A 423 -4.26 5.17 1.97
CA SER A 423 -5.63 4.78 1.65
C SER A 423 -6.46 5.99 1.26
N THR A 424 -7.45 5.78 0.41
CA THR A 424 -8.44 6.81 0.10
C THR A 424 -9.83 6.19 0.11
N VAL A 425 -10.75 6.81 0.84
CA VAL A 425 -12.17 6.46 0.86
C VAL A 425 -12.91 7.38 -0.10
N TYR A 426 -13.36 6.84 -1.23
CA TYR A 426 -14.13 7.56 -2.24
C TYR A 426 -15.62 7.25 -2.11
N GLY A 427 -16.44 8.27 -2.37
CA GLY A 427 -17.90 8.23 -2.31
C GLY A 427 -18.44 8.25 -0.89
N ASN A 428 -19.77 8.25 -0.79
CA ASN A 428 -20.44 8.05 0.50
C ASN A 428 -20.43 6.54 0.81
N THR A 429 -20.12 6.19 2.05
CA THR A 429 -20.07 4.79 2.49
C THR A 429 -20.55 4.65 3.93
N ALA A 430 -21.11 3.48 4.26
CA ALA A 430 -21.59 3.17 5.59
C ALA A 430 -20.93 1.88 6.11
N PHE A 431 -20.12 2.01 7.15
CA PHE A 431 -19.49 0.89 7.84
C PHE A 431 -20.28 0.52 9.11
N HIS A 432 -20.18 -0.74 9.51
CA HIS A 432 -20.61 -1.14 10.84
C HIS A 432 -19.51 -0.86 11.87
N ASN A 433 -18.34 -1.49 11.69
CA ASN A 433 -17.11 -1.08 12.34
C ASN A 433 -16.12 -0.55 11.31
N LEU A 434 -15.50 0.61 11.59
CA LEU A 434 -14.37 1.15 10.84
C LEU A 434 -13.15 1.18 11.77
N LEU A 435 -12.11 0.43 11.40
CA LEU A 435 -10.91 0.25 12.19
C LEU A 435 -9.70 0.83 11.44
N ILE A 436 -8.93 1.70 12.08
CA ILE A 436 -7.64 2.18 11.58
C ILE A 436 -6.66 2.12 12.76
N ARG A 437 -6.08 0.92 12.97
CA ARG A 437 -5.26 0.60 14.14
C ARG A 437 -3.79 0.35 13.79
N THR A 438 -3.45 0.43 12.50
CA THR A 438 -2.06 0.35 12.05
C THR A 438 -1.36 1.68 12.34
N ALA A 439 -0.37 1.63 13.20
CA ALA A 439 0.54 2.74 13.51
C ALA A 439 1.05 3.42 12.22
N SER A 440 1.03 4.74 12.17
CA SER A 440 1.46 5.55 11.01
C SER A 440 0.65 5.34 9.73
N LYS A 441 -0.55 4.74 9.80
CA LYS A 441 -1.43 4.64 8.63
C LYS A 441 -1.98 6.01 8.25
N ARG A 442 -2.02 6.30 6.95
CA ARG A 442 -2.72 7.46 6.39
C ARG A 442 -3.96 7.05 5.62
N VAL A 443 -5.08 7.69 5.93
CA VAL A 443 -6.36 7.54 5.25
C VAL A 443 -6.91 8.91 4.85
N ASP A 444 -7.04 9.13 3.55
CA ASP A 444 -7.65 10.33 2.99
C ASP A 444 -9.14 10.06 2.68
N PHE A 445 -10.03 10.97 3.05
CA PHE A 445 -11.45 10.90 2.76
C PHE A 445 -11.82 11.89 1.66
N GLU A 446 -12.66 11.46 0.72
CA GLU A 446 -13.10 12.34 -0.37
C GLU A 446 -13.80 13.59 0.17
N ALA A 447 -13.34 14.76 -0.26
CA ALA A 447 -13.88 16.03 0.19
C ALA A 447 -15.38 16.14 -0.13
N GLY A 448 -16.17 16.54 0.87
CA GLY A 448 -17.62 16.71 0.75
C GLY A 448 -18.43 15.40 0.76
N THR A 449 -17.81 14.24 0.98
CA THR A 449 -18.53 12.98 1.19
C THR A 449 -18.68 12.64 2.67
N THR A 450 -19.63 11.75 2.96
CA THR A 450 -19.94 11.28 4.30
C THR A 450 -19.56 9.81 4.45
N THR A 451 -18.75 9.52 5.47
CA THR A 451 -18.55 8.17 5.99
C THR A 451 -19.41 7.99 7.24
N THR A 452 -20.31 7.02 7.23
CA THR A 452 -21.15 6.68 8.39
C THR A 452 -20.57 5.45 9.09
N VAL A 453 -20.52 5.45 10.42
CA VAL A 453 -20.09 4.30 11.23
C VAL A 453 -21.13 4.03 12.30
N SER A 454 -21.76 2.85 12.24
CA SER A 454 -22.93 2.56 13.08
C SER A 454 -22.63 1.91 14.44
N ASN A 455 -21.43 1.36 14.66
CA ASN A 455 -21.09 0.68 15.92
C ASN A 455 -19.71 1.01 16.49
N ALA A 456 -18.62 0.82 15.75
CA ALA A 456 -17.27 1.11 16.29
C ALA A 456 -16.45 1.93 15.30
N PHE A 457 -16.17 3.18 15.65
CA PHE A 457 -15.20 4.03 14.97
C PHE A 457 -13.90 4.04 15.77
N THR A 458 -12.98 3.15 15.43
CA THR A 458 -11.76 2.90 16.21
C THR A 458 -10.55 3.35 15.42
N ILE A 459 -9.91 4.42 15.88
CA ILE A 459 -8.66 4.95 15.33
C ILE A 459 -7.61 4.94 16.44
N ASP A 460 -6.52 4.22 16.22
CA ASP A 460 -5.46 4.06 17.21
C ASP A 460 -4.07 4.09 16.56
N GLY A 461 -3.38 5.22 16.71
CA GLY A 461 -1.97 5.35 16.35
C GLY A 461 -1.02 4.64 17.31
N GLN A 462 -1.53 3.99 18.36
CA GLN A 462 -0.83 3.17 19.37
C GLN A 462 0.11 3.90 20.33
N ALA A 463 0.83 4.92 19.87
CA ALA A 463 1.80 5.66 20.65
C ALA A 463 2.10 7.06 20.08
N GLN A 464 2.82 7.86 20.86
CA GLN A 464 3.38 9.12 20.40
C GLN A 464 4.36 8.89 19.24
N GLY A 465 4.21 9.66 18.16
CA GLY A 465 5.06 9.59 16.97
C GLY A 465 4.62 8.57 15.92
N THR A 466 3.56 7.80 16.18
CA THR A 466 2.98 6.82 15.25
C THR A 466 1.53 7.14 14.88
N PHE A 467 1.23 8.43 14.80
CA PHE A 467 -0.11 8.96 14.54
C PHE A 467 -0.77 8.36 13.28
N VAL A 468 -2.08 8.13 13.36
CA VAL A 468 -2.88 7.87 12.16
C VAL A 468 -3.28 9.21 11.55
N ASP A 469 -3.04 9.40 10.26
CA ASP A 469 -3.42 10.62 9.53
C ASP A 469 -4.82 10.46 8.92
N LEU A 470 -5.74 11.36 9.25
CA LEU A 470 -7.07 11.48 8.65
C LEU A 470 -7.18 12.84 7.92
N ASN A 471 -7.16 12.80 6.59
CA ASN A 471 -7.15 14.02 5.77
C ASN A 471 -8.35 14.11 4.83
N SER A 472 -8.69 15.34 4.43
CA SER A 472 -9.49 15.57 3.23
C SER A 472 -8.63 15.39 1.97
N THR A 473 -9.23 14.87 0.88
CA THR A 473 -8.59 14.88 -0.45
C THR A 473 -8.45 16.30 -1.04
N VAL A 474 -9.16 17.30 -0.50
CA VAL A 474 -9.11 18.70 -0.95
C VAL A 474 -8.88 19.63 0.25
N VAL A 475 -7.70 20.25 0.30
CA VAL A 475 -7.32 21.20 1.36
C VAL A 475 -8.37 22.30 1.52
N GLY A 476 -8.80 22.53 2.77
CA GLY A 476 -9.78 23.54 3.14
C GLY A 476 -11.24 23.15 2.88
N THR A 477 -11.52 21.95 2.38
CA THR A 477 -12.87 21.42 2.20
C THR A 477 -13.06 20.21 3.10
N GLN A 478 -14.11 20.23 3.92
CA GLN A 478 -14.32 19.19 4.91
C GLN A 478 -14.75 17.84 4.30
N TRP A 479 -14.27 16.74 4.87
CA TRP A 479 -14.91 15.42 4.80
C TRP A 479 -15.75 15.20 6.06
N THR A 480 -16.80 14.38 5.99
CA THR A 480 -17.72 14.18 7.11
C THR A 480 -17.63 12.77 7.69
N ILE A 481 -17.45 12.66 9.00
CA ILE A 481 -17.69 11.44 9.79
C ILE A 481 -19.06 11.55 10.47
N ASN A 482 -19.83 10.47 10.44
CA ASN A 482 -21.17 10.38 11.02
C ASN A 482 -21.22 9.14 11.93
N THR A 483 -20.96 9.34 13.22
CA THR A 483 -20.94 8.29 14.25
C THR A 483 -21.33 8.86 15.61
N PRO A 484 -22.05 8.11 16.47
CA PRO A 484 -22.27 8.49 17.86
C PRO A 484 -20.94 8.62 18.61
N ALA A 485 -20.85 9.54 19.58
CA ALA A 485 -19.62 9.71 20.37
C ALA A 485 -19.27 8.48 21.21
N ASP A 486 -20.29 7.76 21.73
CA ASP A 486 -20.10 6.54 22.53
C ASP A 486 -19.49 5.37 21.72
N ASN A 487 -19.54 5.46 20.39
CA ASN A 487 -18.99 4.48 19.46
C ASN A 487 -17.55 4.80 19.04
N ALA A 488 -17.03 5.99 19.40
CA ALA A 488 -15.75 6.49 18.95
C ALA A 488 -14.64 6.20 19.96
N TYR A 489 -13.60 5.51 19.51
CA TYR A 489 -12.32 5.37 20.21
C TYR A 489 -11.23 6.00 19.32
N VAL A 490 -10.76 7.19 19.68
CA VAL A 490 -9.83 7.97 18.85
C VAL A 490 -8.61 8.39 19.67
N TYR A 491 -7.48 7.74 19.40
CA TYR A 491 -6.20 7.97 20.08
C TYR A 491 -5.05 8.11 19.10
N PHE A 492 -4.14 9.07 19.35
CA PHE A 492 -2.95 9.30 18.53
C PHE A 492 -3.30 9.48 17.04
N VAL A 493 -4.14 10.49 16.75
CA VAL A 493 -4.64 10.77 15.40
C VAL A 493 -4.34 12.21 15.00
N ASP A 494 -3.90 12.41 13.77
CA ASP A 494 -3.74 13.70 13.13
C ASP A 494 -4.94 13.94 12.21
N VAL A 495 -5.77 14.94 12.51
CA VAL A 495 -6.99 15.20 11.75
C VAL A 495 -6.93 16.60 11.12
N ILE A 496 -7.25 16.70 9.84
CA ILE A 496 -7.43 17.98 9.13
C ILE A 496 -8.70 17.97 8.27
N ASP A 497 -9.33 19.14 8.17
CA ASP A 497 -10.46 19.37 7.27
C ASP A 497 -11.58 18.34 7.47
N SER A 498 -12.02 18.12 8.71
CA SER A 498 -13.06 17.13 9.06
C SER A 498 -14.28 17.75 9.75
N GLU A 499 -15.46 17.21 9.54
CA GLU A 499 -16.67 17.51 10.33
C GLU A 499 -17.20 16.23 10.98
N SER A 500 -17.44 16.23 12.29
CA SER A 500 -18.21 15.20 12.97
C SER A 500 -19.69 15.59 13.07
N SER A 501 -20.53 14.96 12.25
CA SER A 501 -21.90 15.45 12.01
C SER A 501 -22.98 14.91 12.97
N GLU A 502 -22.79 13.74 13.56
CA GLU A 502 -23.77 13.14 14.50
C GLU A 502 -23.60 13.68 15.92
N ASP A 503 -22.41 13.50 16.48
CA ASP A 503 -22.01 13.96 17.80
C ASP A 503 -20.58 14.50 17.79
N SER A 504 -20.19 15.23 18.84
CA SER A 504 -18.79 15.67 18.97
C SER A 504 -17.87 14.53 19.39
N ILE A 505 -16.89 14.19 18.55
CA ILE A 505 -15.91 13.13 18.84
C ILE A 505 -14.78 13.72 19.67
N THR A 506 -14.41 13.01 20.75
CA THR A 506 -13.25 13.35 21.56
C THR A 506 -12.04 12.57 21.08
N ALA A 507 -10.97 13.30 20.72
CA ALA A 507 -9.71 12.73 20.28
C ALA A 507 -8.65 12.92 21.38
N TYR A 508 -8.08 11.82 21.85
CA TYR A 508 -7.12 11.80 22.95
C TYR A 508 -5.69 11.67 22.43
N SER A 509 -4.77 12.45 22.99
CA SER A 509 -3.36 12.44 22.57
C SER A 509 -3.22 12.62 21.05
N SER A 510 -4.07 13.48 20.46
CA SER A 510 -4.27 13.65 19.01
C SER A 510 -3.98 15.08 18.58
N VAL A 511 -3.76 15.29 17.28
CA VAL A 511 -3.39 16.57 16.68
C VAL A 511 -4.53 17.17 15.89
N ASN A 512 -4.84 18.43 16.21
CA ASN A 512 -5.73 19.27 15.43
C ASN A 512 -4.93 20.04 14.37
N MET A 513 -4.89 19.55 13.14
CA MET A 513 -4.21 20.23 12.04
C MET A 513 -5.04 21.37 11.41
N GLY A 514 -6.27 21.58 11.90
CA GLY A 514 -7.12 22.72 11.56
C GLY A 514 -8.37 22.36 10.74
N ASN A 515 -9.31 23.30 10.69
CA ASN A 515 -10.60 23.19 9.99
C ASN A 515 -11.45 21.97 10.39
N ASN A 516 -11.31 21.53 11.65
CA ASN A 516 -12.08 20.43 12.21
C ASN A 516 -13.30 20.97 12.98
N GLU A 517 -14.50 20.57 12.58
CA GLU A 517 -15.77 20.94 13.22
C GLU A 517 -16.31 19.77 14.07
N TYR A 518 -16.82 20.11 15.26
CA TYR A 518 -17.34 19.14 16.24
C TYR A 518 -16.33 18.06 16.67
N TRP A 519 -15.04 18.40 16.64
CA TRP A 519 -13.98 17.61 17.23
C TRP A 519 -13.49 18.24 18.53
N ASN A 520 -13.34 17.43 19.57
CA ASN A 520 -12.78 17.83 20.86
C ASN A 520 -11.40 17.19 21.05
N PHE A 521 -10.34 17.94 20.74
CA PHE A 521 -8.97 17.48 20.96
C PHE A 521 -8.56 17.76 22.41
N ILE A 522 -8.34 16.69 23.19
CA ILE A 522 -7.96 16.82 24.59
C ILE A 522 -6.48 17.20 24.69
N VAL A 523 -6.20 18.41 25.16
CA VAL A 523 -4.86 18.89 25.48
C VAL A 523 -4.53 18.57 26.94
N ILE A 524 -3.29 18.18 27.23
CA ILE A 524 -2.83 17.81 28.58
C ILE A 524 -2.31 19.06 29.30
N PRO A 525 -3.02 19.60 30.31
CA PRO A 525 -2.49 20.73 31.07
C PRO A 525 -1.42 20.24 32.04
N ILE A 526 -0.26 20.90 32.08
CA ILE A 526 0.85 20.64 32.99
C ILE A 526 1.09 21.89 33.84
N TYR A 527 1.16 21.72 35.17
CA TYR A 527 1.40 22.82 36.11
C TYR A 527 2.70 22.64 36.88
N ARG A 528 3.54 23.69 36.93
CA ARG A 528 4.77 23.75 37.74
C ARG A 528 4.96 25.11 38.41
N SER A 529 4.95 25.14 39.74
CA SER A 529 5.11 26.38 40.51
C SER A 529 6.55 26.88 40.53
N VAL A 530 6.69 28.20 40.53
CA VAL A 530 7.97 28.89 40.75
C VAL A 530 7.87 29.71 42.03
N GLY A 531 8.74 29.44 43.00
CA GLY A 531 8.89 30.24 44.22
C GLY A 531 10.35 30.62 44.47
N PRO A 532 10.75 31.88 44.20
CA PRO A 532 12.15 32.28 44.22
C PRO A 532 12.88 31.91 45.50
N GLY A 533 13.96 31.12 45.38
CA GLY A 533 14.83 30.69 46.49
C GLY A 533 14.18 29.79 47.55
N ASN A 534 12.93 29.35 47.38
CA ASN A 534 12.22 28.61 48.40
C ASN A 534 12.45 27.09 48.29
N VAL A 535 13.40 26.60 49.09
CA VAL A 535 13.72 25.17 49.22
C VAL A 535 13.02 24.49 50.40
N SER A 536 12.22 25.22 51.18
CA SER A 536 11.54 24.68 52.37
C SER A 536 10.16 24.14 52.00
N ALA A 537 9.73 23.10 52.71
CA ALA A 537 8.35 22.63 52.61
C ALA A 537 7.38 23.75 53.02
N LEU A 538 6.35 23.97 52.22
CA LEU A 538 5.25 24.90 52.48
C LEU A 538 4.34 24.36 53.59
N ASP A 539 4.17 23.04 53.64
CA ASP A 539 3.41 22.31 54.65
C ASP A 539 3.87 20.83 54.70
N THR A 540 3.66 20.15 55.83
CA THR A 540 4.02 18.75 56.02
C THR A 540 3.00 17.99 56.89
N GLY A 541 2.83 16.69 56.64
CA GLY A 541 1.89 15.86 57.42
C GLY A 541 2.28 15.68 58.88
N SER A 542 3.59 15.65 59.17
CA SER A 542 4.12 15.39 60.52
C SER A 542 3.99 16.58 61.48
N ALA A 543 3.78 17.81 60.99
CA ALA A 543 3.73 18.99 61.85
C ALA A 543 2.48 19.03 62.75
N ASP A 544 1.34 18.48 62.28
CA ASP A 544 0.02 18.61 62.93
C ASP A 544 -0.84 17.32 62.88
N ALA A 545 -0.24 16.15 62.60
CA ALA A 545 -0.99 14.91 62.31
C ALA A 545 -2.05 15.13 61.22
N ASN A 546 -1.67 15.86 60.17
CA ASN A 546 -2.55 16.22 59.06
C ASN A 546 -2.49 15.09 58.02
N ASN A 547 -3.50 14.23 57.99
CA ASN A 547 -3.49 13.12 57.05
C ASN A 547 -3.82 13.57 55.63
N LEU A 548 -3.09 13.05 54.64
CA LEU A 548 -3.37 13.13 53.22
C LEU A 548 -4.15 11.88 52.77
N ASN A 549 -5.21 12.11 52.01
CA ASN A 549 -5.94 11.08 51.27
C ASN A 549 -5.97 11.46 49.80
N ILE A 550 -5.58 10.55 48.91
CA ILE A 550 -5.70 10.74 47.46
C ILE A 550 -6.65 9.68 46.92
N THR A 551 -7.73 10.12 46.27
CA THR A 551 -8.67 9.28 45.53
C THR A 551 -8.90 9.87 44.16
N ASP A 552 -8.73 9.06 43.11
CA ASP A 552 -8.69 9.48 41.71
C ASP A 552 -7.71 10.64 41.50
N SER A 553 -8.19 11.86 41.25
CA SER A 553 -7.38 13.07 41.10
C SER A 553 -7.67 14.11 42.19
N THR A 554 -8.17 13.69 43.35
CA THR A 554 -8.48 14.59 44.48
C THR A 554 -7.59 14.28 45.67
N ALA A 555 -6.74 15.23 46.06
CA ALA A 555 -6.02 15.24 47.33
C ALA A 555 -6.87 15.92 48.41
N THR A 556 -7.00 15.28 49.56
CA THR A 556 -7.78 15.75 50.71
C THR A 556 -6.91 15.74 51.97
N PHE A 557 -6.82 16.88 52.63
CA PHE A 557 -6.11 17.07 53.89
C PHE A 557 -7.10 17.22 55.06
N ASP A 558 -6.83 16.57 56.19
CA ASP A 558 -7.65 16.70 57.40
C ASP A 558 -7.69 18.14 57.94
N ASN A 559 -6.54 18.82 57.88
CA ASN A 559 -6.37 20.20 58.30
C ASN A 559 -6.17 21.14 57.10
N PRO A 560 -6.62 22.40 57.20
CA PRO A 560 -6.39 23.38 56.14
C PRO A 560 -4.89 23.60 55.88
N VAL A 561 -4.47 23.53 54.62
CA VAL A 561 -3.10 23.88 54.21
C VAL A 561 -2.96 25.40 53.99
N PRO A 562 -1.74 25.97 54.02
CA PRO A 562 -1.51 27.41 53.91
C PRO A 562 -2.12 28.06 52.66
N ASN A 563 -2.59 29.30 52.79
CA ASN A 563 -3.25 30.01 51.68
C ASN A 563 -2.32 30.37 50.51
N ASN A 564 -1.00 30.26 50.67
CA ASN A 564 -0.01 30.43 49.60
C ASN A 564 0.29 29.11 48.84
N VAL A 565 -0.42 28.02 49.17
CA VAL A 565 -0.43 26.76 48.42
C VAL A 565 -1.51 26.82 47.33
N GLY A 566 -1.17 26.38 46.13
CA GLY A 566 -2.04 26.44 44.96
C GLY A 566 -1.51 25.69 43.76
N VAL A 567 -2.04 26.03 42.58
CA VAL A 567 -1.66 25.41 41.30
C VAL A 567 -0.15 25.36 41.09
N GLY A 568 0.34 24.21 40.60
CA GLY A 568 1.73 23.93 40.32
C GLY A 568 2.59 23.53 41.53
N ASP A 569 2.09 23.63 42.76
CA ASP A 569 2.84 23.12 43.92
C ASP A 569 2.93 21.58 43.86
N ALA A 570 4.09 21.07 44.22
CA ALA A 570 4.44 19.66 44.24
C ALA A 570 4.09 19.06 45.61
N ILE A 571 3.50 17.87 45.61
CA ILE A 571 3.21 17.07 46.82
C ILE A 571 3.95 15.75 46.65
N GLN A 572 4.98 15.52 47.47
CA GLN A 572 5.58 14.20 47.63
C GLN A 572 4.88 13.48 48.80
N TYR A 573 4.64 12.18 48.67
CA TYR A 573 3.89 11.40 49.65
C TYR A 573 4.28 9.92 49.59
N ASP A 574 4.17 9.22 50.73
CA ASP A 574 4.50 7.79 50.88
C ASP A 574 3.40 6.94 50.20
N SER A 575 3.54 6.79 48.89
CA SER A 575 2.60 6.03 48.08
C SER A 575 2.81 4.51 48.22
N ALA A 576 3.99 4.09 48.68
CA ALA A 576 4.31 2.70 48.99
C ALA A 576 3.78 2.25 50.37
N ALA A 577 3.36 3.20 51.21
CA ALA A 577 2.85 3.01 52.57
C ALA A 577 3.85 2.29 53.50
N ASN A 578 5.13 2.66 53.43
CA ASN A 578 6.21 2.04 54.18
C ASN A 578 6.82 2.93 55.30
N GLY A 579 6.36 4.17 55.42
CA GLY A 579 6.68 5.15 56.45
C GLY A 579 7.88 6.05 56.13
N ALA A 580 8.26 6.19 54.86
CA ALA A 580 9.32 7.09 54.41
C ALA A 580 9.04 7.62 52.99
N ILE A 581 9.85 8.59 52.55
CA ILE A 581 9.83 9.12 51.18
C ILE A 581 11.11 8.65 50.48
N GLU A 582 10.97 7.90 49.39
CA GLU A 582 12.08 7.35 48.60
C GLU A 582 11.68 7.03 47.14
N ALA A 583 12.56 6.35 46.41
CA ALA A 583 12.40 6.05 44.98
C ALA A 583 11.13 5.27 44.57
N ASP A 584 10.49 4.54 45.47
CA ASP A 584 9.26 3.79 45.18
C ASP A 584 7.99 4.64 45.43
N ASP A 585 8.16 5.90 45.83
CA ASP A 585 7.07 6.82 46.13
C ASP A 585 6.67 7.73 44.97
N SER A 586 5.65 8.55 45.21
CA SER A 586 5.02 9.36 44.18
C SER A 586 5.10 10.85 44.51
N ILE A 587 5.19 11.63 43.43
CA ILE A 587 5.04 13.08 43.45
C ILE A 587 3.90 13.50 42.51
N VAL A 588 3.05 14.41 42.98
CA VAL A 588 1.93 14.95 42.23
C VAL A 588 1.91 16.48 42.27
N PHE A 589 1.23 17.08 41.31
CA PHE A 589 1.17 18.53 41.15
C PHE A 589 -0.28 19.01 41.28
N ILE A 590 -0.47 20.12 41.98
CA ILE A 590 -1.79 20.73 42.14
C ILE A 590 -2.23 21.36 40.81
N HIS A 591 -3.36 20.90 40.27
CA HIS A 591 -3.96 21.42 39.04
C HIS A 591 -5.11 22.39 39.33
N ALA A 592 -5.76 22.27 40.48
CA ALA A 592 -6.76 23.23 40.95
C ALA A 592 -6.89 23.18 42.46
N ARG A 593 -7.22 24.32 43.06
CA ARG A 593 -7.67 24.42 44.44
C ARG A 593 -9.18 24.36 44.50
N ILE A 594 -9.75 23.43 45.27
CA ILE A 594 -11.21 23.35 45.47
C ILE A 594 -11.56 24.21 46.70
N ASP A 595 -10.86 23.97 47.81
CA ASP A 595 -10.88 24.81 49.01
C ASP A 595 -9.55 24.68 49.78
N SER A 596 -9.50 25.03 51.08
CA SER A 596 -8.26 24.95 51.87
C SER A 596 -7.83 23.54 52.26
N ARG A 597 -8.63 22.51 51.99
CA ARG A 597 -8.39 21.10 52.31
C ARG A 597 -8.43 20.20 51.10
N HIS A 598 -9.07 20.61 50.01
CA HIS A 598 -9.28 19.78 48.83
C HIS A 598 -8.63 20.40 47.59
N TYR A 599 -7.91 19.57 46.85
CA TYR A 599 -7.14 19.97 45.67
C TYR A 599 -7.27 18.93 44.56
N THR A 600 -7.40 19.38 43.32
CA THR A 600 -7.21 18.51 42.16
C THR A 600 -5.72 18.33 41.95
N VAL A 601 -5.25 17.09 41.85
CA VAL A 601 -3.83 16.76 41.66
C VAL A 601 -3.64 15.76 40.53
N LYS A 602 -2.50 15.84 39.84
CA LYS A 602 -2.11 14.94 38.73
C LYS A 602 -0.64 14.54 38.85
N THR A 603 -0.25 13.46 38.18
CA THR A 603 1.16 13.08 38.06
C THR A 603 1.93 14.11 37.24
N ALA A 604 3.27 13.99 37.19
CA ALA A 604 4.14 14.85 36.40
C ALA A 604 3.71 14.98 34.92
N ALA A 605 3.17 13.89 34.34
CA ALA A 605 2.68 13.81 32.96
C ALA A 605 1.18 14.12 32.80
N GLY A 606 0.50 14.66 33.82
CA GLY A 606 -0.93 14.97 33.77
C GLY A 606 -1.87 13.77 33.96
N GLY A 607 -1.33 12.59 34.31
CA GLY A 607 -2.06 11.35 34.53
C GLY A 607 -2.72 11.25 35.91
N VAL A 608 -3.41 10.13 36.17
CA VAL A 608 -4.08 9.86 37.45
C VAL A 608 -3.04 9.47 38.52
N PRO A 609 -3.03 10.13 39.69
CA PRO A 609 -2.19 9.78 40.85
C PRO A 609 -2.34 8.37 41.41
N THR A 610 -1.30 7.88 42.08
CA THR A 610 -1.38 6.71 42.97
C THR A 610 -2.20 7.05 44.21
N ALA A 611 -3.23 6.25 44.52
CA ALA A 611 -4.12 6.50 45.66
C ALA A 611 -3.41 6.21 47.00
N VAL A 612 -3.75 7.00 48.03
CA VAL A 612 -3.25 6.81 49.40
C VAL A 612 -4.35 7.14 50.41
N VAL A 613 -4.30 6.52 51.59
CA VAL A 613 -5.29 6.71 52.66
C VAL A 613 -4.58 6.96 53.98
N ASN A 614 -4.98 8.05 54.65
CA ASN A 614 -4.46 8.49 55.94
C ASN A 614 -2.93 8.58 56.04
N ASP A 615 -2.28 9.08 54.99
CA ASP A 615 -0.83 9.23 54.97
C ASP A 615 -0.38 10.48 55.75
N GLN A 616 0.67 10.36 56.55
CA GLN A 616 1.27 11.48 57.30
C GLN A 616 2.69 11.82 56.83
N ASP A 617 3.26 10.99 55.95
CA ASP A 617 4.59 11.11 55.43
C ASP A 617 4.50 11.80 54.07
N TRP A 618 4.11 13.08 54.09
CA TRP A 618 4.00 13.92 52.90
C TRP A 618 4.51 15.33 53.16
N SER A 619 4.89 16.02 52.08
CA SER A 619 5.33 17.42 52.13
C SER A 619 4.99 18.16 50.83
N ILE A 620 4.68 19.46 50.95
CA ILE A 620 4.34 20.33 49.81
C ILE A 620 5.51 21.26 49.51
N PHE A 621 5.93 21.35 48.25
CA PHE A 621 7.03 22.18 47.78
C PHE A 621 6.65 23.03 46.58
N ARG A 622 7.45 24.08 46.34
CA ARG A 622 7.51 24.70 45.01
C ARG A 622 8.22 23.76 44.05
N ALA A 623 7.77 23.63 42.81
CA ALA A 623 8.41 22.77 41.82
C ALA A 623 9.79 23.32 41.42
N TYR A 624 9.89 24.64 41.27
CA TYR A 624 11.13 25.34 40.92
C TYR A 624 11.41 26.53 41.84
N THR A 625 12.69 26.85 41.98
CA THR A 625 13.17 27.96 42.83
C THR A 625 13.56 29.23 42.08
N SER A 626 13.41 29.25 40.75
CA SER A 626 13.40 30.48 39.94
C SER A 626 12.76 30.18 38.59
N LEU A 627 12.34 31.22 37.87
CA LEU A 627 11.75 31.06 36.54
C LEU A 627 12.79 30.61 35.51
N ALA A 628 14.05 30.99 35.70
CA ALA A 628 15.16 30.50 34.87
C ALA A 628 15.42 29.00 35.06
N LEU A 629 15.23 28.47 36.27
CA LEU A 629 15.36 27.04 36.53
C LEU A 629 14.18 26.23 36.00
N ALA A 630 12.96 26.81 35.99
CA ALA A 630 11.81 26.20 35.33
C ALA A 630 12.04 26.01 33.82
N GLU A 631 12.68 26.99 33.18
CA GLU A 631 13.05 26.92 31.77
C GLU A 631 14.02 25.77 31.46
N THR A 632 15.02 25.57 32.33
CA THR A 632 16.04 24.52 32.16
C THR A 632 15.67 23.19 32.82
N GLY A 633 14.41 23.00 33.25
CA GLY A 633 13.94 21.79 33.91
C GLY A 633 14.66 21.47 35.23
N THR A 634 15.33 22.44 35.86
CA THR A 634 16.15 22.21 37.05
C THR A 634 15.31 22.38 38.33
N GLU A 635 14.94 21.26 38.92
CA GLU A 635 13.93 21.18 39.98
C GLU A 635 14.39 21.69 41.35
N ASN A 636 13.43 21.89 42.25
CA ASN A 636 13.69 22.31 43.62
C ASN A 636 14.43 21.23 44.42
N ALA A 637 15.69 21.50 44.76
CA ALA A 637 16.54 20.60 45.57
C ALA A 637 16.06 20.38 47.02
N GLY A 638 14.96 21.01 47.45
CA GLY A 638 14.27 20.69 48.71
C GLY A 638 13.35 19.46 48.63
N ILE A 639 12.94 19.07 47.41
CA ILE A 639 12.21 17.83 47.15
C ILE A 639 13.17 16.65 47.32
N ASP A 640 12.65 15.50 47.74
CA ASP A 640 13.46 14.31 47.93
C ASP A 640 14.24 13.93 46.66
N GLY A 641 15.53 13.62 46.83
CA GLY A 641 16.46 13.36 45.72
C GLY A 641 16.12 12.14 44.88
N ASP A 642 15.27 11.23 45.37
CA ASP A 642 14.78 10.09 44.60
C ASP A 642 13.53 10.41 43.78
N LEU A 643 12.80 11.49 44.14
CA LEU A 643 11.56 11.93 43.47
C LEU A 643 11.74 13.15 42.56
N VAL A 644 12.93 13.75 42.56
CA VAL A 644 13.35 14.69 41.52
C VAL A 644 13.62 13.95 40.19
N ASN A 645 13.69 14.67 39.07
CA ASN A 645 13.66 14.22 37.67
C ASN A 645 12.25 13.96 37.12
N PHE A 646 11.23 14.62 37.65
CA PHE A 646 9.91 14.65 37.03
C PHE A 646 9.90 15.44 35.71
N ASP A 647 10.92 16.27 35.47
CA ASP A 647 11.14 17.08 34.26
C ASP A 647 12.61 16.96 33.81
N THR A 648 12.86 16.35 32.63
CA THR A 648 14.22 15.88 32.25
C THR A 648 14.89 16.62 31.09
N TRP A 649 14.36 17.77 30.67
CA TRP A 649 14.97 18.55 29.59
C TRP A 649 16.06 19.51 30.12
N ALA A 650 16.87 20.05 29.21
CA ALA A 650 17.96 20.97 29.56
C ALA A 650 17.73 22.41 29.09
N ASP A 651 17.02 22.61 27.97
CA ASP A 651 16.75 23.92 27.35
C ASP A 651 15.42 23.85 26.56
N GLY A 652 14.30 23.86 27.28
CA GLY A 652 12.96 23.74 26.69
C GLY A 652 12.52 22.32 26.30
N LYS A 653 11.23 22.18 25.95
CA LYS A 653 10.57 20.92 25.62
C LYS A 653 9.62 21.09 24.42
N ASP A 654 9.52 20.04 23.61
CA ASP A 654 8.48 19.93 22.59
C ASP A 654 7.12 19.64 23.22
N ILE A 655 6.21 20.61 23.18
CA ILE A 655 4.87 20.52 23.82
C ILE A 655 3.73 20.50 22.81
N SER A 656 4.01 20.84 21.55
CA SER A 656 2.99 20.88 20.51
C SER A 656 2.35 19.53 20.29
N SER A 657 1.10 19.54 19.85
CA SER A 657 0.42 18.36 19.35
C SER A 657 1.19 17.76 18.17
N ALA A 658 1.73 18.59 17.26
CA ALA A 658 2.51 18.14 16.10
C ALA A 658 3.83 17.40 16.46
N THR A 659 4.37 17.64 17.65
CA THR A 659 5.53 16.91 18.20
C THR A 659 5.12 15.78 19.16
N GLY A 660 3.80 15.58 19.30
CA GLY A 660 3.18 14.44 19.96
C GLY A 660 2.97 14.53 21.46
N SER A 661 3.45 15.58 22.14
CA SER A 661 3.23 15.74 23.58
C SER A 661 1.82 16.26 23.88
N ASN A 662 1.32 17.14 23.01
CA ASN A 662 0.00 17.77 23.13
C ASN A 662 -0.27 18.36 24.54
N GLU A 663 0.68 19.15 25.02
CA GLU A 663 0.68 19.71 26.37
C GLU A 663 0.39 21.22 26.36
N GLN A 664 -0.22 21.73 27.44
CA GLN A 664 -0.28 23.14 27.79
C GLN A 664 0.52 23.37 29.06
N TRP A 665 1.57 24.17 28.98
CA TRP A 665 2.47 24.41 30.12
C TRP A 665 2.06 25.66 30.89
N HIS A 666 1.71 25.47 32.15
CA HIS A 666 1.34 26.53 33.08
C HIS A 666 2.40 26.66 34.17
N ILE A 667 3.04 27.83 34.21
CA ILE A 667 4.11 28.16 35.16
C ILE A 667 3.59 29.24 36.13
N PRO A 668 2.88 28.86 37.21
CA PRO A 668 2.42 29.78 38.24
C PRO A 668 3.59 30.30 39.10
N CYS A 669 3.76 31.63 39.14
CA CYS A 669 4.79 32.31 39.89
C CYS A 669 4.27 32.83 41.24
N TYR A 670 4.91 32.42 42.33
CA TYR A 670 4.55 32.73 43.72
C TYR A 670 5.50 33.74 44.35
N ALA A 671 4.94 34.64 45.15
CA ALA A 671 5.62 35.78 45.75
C ALA A 671 6.45 35.41 47.00
N ASP A 672 7.27 34.35 46.92
CA ASP A 672 8.06 33.85 48.05
C ASP A 672 9.28 34.74 48.32
N ALA A 673 9.99 35.16 47.26
CA ALA A 673 11.06 36.14 47.30
C ALA A 673 11.21 36.87 45.95
N THR A 674 12.20 37.75 45.83
CA THR A 674 12.56 38.36 44.54
C THR A 674 13.36 37.36 43.70
N ASP A 675 12.92 37.12 42.47
CA ASP A 675 13.68 36.39 41.46
C ASP A 675 14.69 37.32 40.80
N THR A 676 15.98 36.98 40.85
CA THR A 676 17.06 37.86 40.36
C THR A 676 17.72 37.38 39.08
N THR A 677 17.25 36.27 38.52
CA THR A 677 17.86 35.64 37.35
C THR A 677 16.99 35.89 36.13
N ASN A 678 17.56 36.47 35.06
CA ASN A 678 16.79 36.69 33.84
C ASN A 678 16.39 35.36 33.19
N VAL A 679 15.26 35.34 32.50
CA VAL A 679 14.76 34.15 31.80
C VAL A 679 14.63 34.40 30.29
N ASN A 680 14.92 33.38 29.50
CA ASN A 680 14.63 33.31 28.09
C ASN A 680 13.85 32.03 27.80
N ILE A 681 12.55 32.14 27.51
CA ILE A 681 11.73 31.03 27.07
C ILE A 681 12.14 30.67 25.64
N SER A 682 12.85 29.55 25.48
CA SER A 682 13.49 29.11 24.23
C SER A 682 13.71 27.59 24.17
N GLY A 683 13.75 27.02 22.97
CA GLY A 683 13.92 25.57 22.78
C GLY A 683 12.63 24.77 22.95
N TRP A 684 11.47 25.44 22.93
CA TRP A 684 10.17 24.79 23.00
C TRP A 684 9.50 24.75 21.63
N THR A 685 8.99 23.59 21.21
CA THR A 685 8.05 23.52 20.09
C THR A 685 6.62 23.72 20.61
N THR A 686 6.05 24.88 20.31
CA THR A 686 4.70 25.30 20.76
C THR A 686 3.69 25.31 19.62
N GLY A 687 2.41 25.48 19.95
CA GLY A 687 1.31 25.57 18.99
C GLY A 687 0.16 26.43 19.52
N ARG A 688 -0.83 26.70 18.65
CA ARG A 688 -2.02 27.51 19.01
C ARG A 688 -2.69 27.01 20.29
N ASP A 689 -2.89 25.70 20.36
CA ASP A 689 -3.53 25.02 21.48
C ASP A 689 -2.50 24.48 22.50
N ASN A 690 -1.19 24.57 22.22
CA ASN A 690 -0.09 24.07 23.05
C ASN A 690 0.88 25.21 23.39
N TYR A 691 0.48 26.03 24.35
CA TYR A 691 1.16 27.28 24.68
C TYR A 691 1.86 27.20 26.04
N ILE A 692 2.81 28.11 26.25
CA ILE A 692 3.47 28.33 27.55
C ILE A 692 2.81 29.52 28.22
N ASN A 693 2.39 29.35 29.47
CA ASN A 693 1.68 30.35 30.24
C ASN A 693 2.36 30.61 31.58
N VAL A 694 3.16 31.68 31.62
CA VAL A 694 3.81 32.19 32.83
C VAL A 694 2.88 33.22 33.47
N PHE A 695 2.44 32.99 34.71
CA PHE A 695 1.44 33.86 35.33
C PHE A 695 1.52 33.89 36.85
N THR A 696 0.97 34.94 37.47
CA THR A 696 0.72 34.94 38.92
C THR A 696 -0.67 34.41 39.25
N PRO A 697 -0.82 33.39 40.12
CA PRO A 697 -2.12 32.90 40.61
C PRO A 697 -2.97 33.99 41.29
N VAL A 698 -4.26 34.06 40.97
CA VAL A 698 -5.17 35.11 41.49
C VAL A 698 -6.43 34.55 42.14
N SER A 699 -7.11 33.66 41.43
CA SER A 699 -8.45 33.22 41.82
C SER A 699 -8.40 32.18 42.95
N ALA A 700 -9.51 32.02 43.68
CA ALA A 700 -9.62 31.05 44.76
C ALA A 700 -9.41 29.59 44.30
N THR A 701 -9.63 29.33 43.00
CA THR A 701 -9.39 28.02 42.36
C THR A 701 -7.94 27.82 41.95
N GLN A 702 -7.12 28.88 41.99
CA GLN A 702 -5.69 28.82 41.72
C GLN A 702 -4.88 28.83 43.02
N VAL A 703 -5.25 29.68 43.99
CA VAL A 703 -4.50 29.89 45.24
C VAL A 703 -5.43 30.47 46.32
N GLY A 704 -5.11 30.31 47.60
CA GLY A 704 -5.89 30.90 48.70
C GLY A 704 -5.70 32.41 48.86
N THR A 705 -4.49 32.92 48.64
CA THR A 705 -4.14 34.35 48.63
C THR A 705 -3.50 34.71 47.31
N THR A 706 -4.01 35.76 46.65
CA THR A 706 -3.47 36.22 45.35
C THR A 706 -1.96 36.48 45.40
N GLN A 707 -1.26 36.02 44.38
CA GLN A 707 0.17 36.21 44.15
C GLN A 707 0.46 37.37 43.19
N ARG A 708 -0.59 38.08 42.76
CA ARG A 708 -0.48 39.23 41.86
C ARG A 708 -0.23 40.51 42.63
N HIS A 709 0.49 41.43 42.00
CA HIS A 709 0.64 42.79 42.50
C HIS A 709 -0.70 43.55 42.55
N GLU A 710 -0.79 44.59 43.38
CA GLU A 710 -2.00 45.42 43.56
C GLU A 710 -2.13 46.57 42.52
N GLY A 711 -1.48 46.43 41.36
CA GLY A 711 -1.42 47.49 40.33
C GLY A 711 -0.42 48.61 40.64
N LYS A 712 0.39 48.43 41.68
CA LYS A 712 1.49 49.31 42.09
C LYS A 712 2.71 48.48 42.44
N TRP A 713 3.90 49.02 42.16
CA TRP A 713 5.15 48.43 42.65
C TRP A 713 5.22 48.49 44.18
N THR A 714 4.97 47.35 44.82
CA THR A 714 5.08 47.15 46.26
C THR A 714 5.83 45.84 46.53
N THR A 715 6.04 45.50 47.80
CA THR A 715 6.61 44.21 48.19
C THR A 715 5.69 43.03 47.90
N LYS A 716 4.39 43.24 47.62
CA LYS A 716 3.44 42.17 47.31
C LYS A 716 3.53 41.73 45.84
N GLY A 717 3.35 40.43 45.63
CA GLY A 717 3.34 39.78 44.33
C GLY A 717 4.72 39.36 43.84
N TYR A 718 4.76 38.36 42.94
CA TYR A 718 6.00 37.86 42.36
C TYR A 718 6.74 38.96 41.61
N SER A 719 8.06 39.01 41.76
CA SER A 719 8.92 40.01 41.13
C SER A 719 10.16 39.37 40.53
N LEU A 720 10.39 39.66 39.25
CA LEU A 720 11.59 39.36 38.48
C LEU A 720 12.42 40.64 38.34
N GLU A 721 13.51 40.75 39.09
CA GLU A 721 14.33 41.96 39.19
C GLU A 721 15.79 41.65 38.86
N THR A 722 16.25 42.07 37.69
CA THR A 722 17.59 41.71 37.20
C THR A 722 18.50 42.93 37.10
N THR A 723 19.76 42.76 37.50
CA THR A 723 20.82 43.78 37.33
C THR A 723 21.83 43.33 36.27
N GLY A 724 22.06 44.15 35.25
CA GLY A 724 23.05 43.91 34.19
C GLY A 724 22.60 43.03 33.03
N ALA A 725 21.44 42.36 33.12
CA ALA A 725 20.89 41.53 32.05
C ALA A 725 20.59 42.34 30.78
N ALA A 726 20.62 41.68 29.61
CA ALA A 726 20.17 42.26 28.34
C ALA A 726 18.65 42.39 28.31
N ASN A 727 17.95 41.30 28.58
CA ASN A 727 16.50 41.29 28.71
C ASN A 727 16.15 40.65 30.06
N THR A 728 15.20 41.21 30.79
CA THR A 728 14.79 40.65 32.09
C THR A 728 13.92 39.41 31.89
N PHE A 729 12.89 39.54 31.05
CA PHE A 729 12.11 38.42 30.54
C PHE A 729 12.22 38.41 29.01
N GLN A 730 12.52 37.26 28.43
CA GLN A 730 12.56 37.07 27.00
C GLN A 730 11.65 35.92 26.57
N ALA A 731 10.78 36.17 25.59
CA ALA A 731 10.03 35.14 24.87
C ALA A 731 10.66 34.99 23.48
N SER A 732 11.39 33.90 23.27
CA SER A 732 11.96 33.55 21.96
C SER A 732 11.14 32.50 21.22
N GLU A 733 10.03 32.05 21.81
CA GLU A 733 9.08 31.12 21.21
C GLU A 733 7.75 31.79 20.91
N ASP A 734 7.06 31.23 19.92
CA ASP A 734 5.68 31.56 19.61
C ASP A 734 4.75 31.00 20.69
N PHE A 735 3.53 31.53 20.80
CA PHE A 735 2.52 31.06 21.76
C PHE A 735 2.97 31.11 23.25
N VAL A 736 3.70 32.16 23.62
CA VAL A 736 4.06 32.45 25.03
C VAL A 736 3.11 33.49 25.63
N ARG A 737 2.70 33.28 26.87
CA ARG A 737 1.87 34.20 27.66
C ARG A 737 2.59 34.60 28.94
N VAL A 738 2.58 35.88 29.26
CA VAL A 738 3.19 36.47 30.46
C VAL A 738 2.18 37.37 31.15
N ASP A 739 1.69 36.94 32.31
CA ASP A 739 0.54 37.57 32.96
C ASP A 739 0.72 37.89 34.45
N GLY A 740 0.70 39.17 34.80
CA GLY A 740 0.61 39.62 36.20
C GLY A 740 1.92 39.67 36.98
N LEU A 741 3.07 39.75 36.30
CA LEU A 741 4.40 39.80 36.92
C LEU A 741 4.80 41.25 37.21
N LYS A 742 5.62 41.45 38.25
CA LYS A 742 6.45 42.65 38.39
C LYS A 742 7.81 42.39 37.76
N ILE A 743 8.21 43.20 36.80
CA ILE A 743 9.45 43.04 36.04
C ILE A 743 10.28 44.32 36.19
N SER A 744 11.47 44.21 36.78
CA SER A 744 12.40 45.32 37.00
C SER A 744 13.70 45.08 36.26
N GLN A 745 14.14 46.10 35.53
CA GLN A 745 15.42 46.11 34.85
C GLN A 745 16.35 47.18 35.42
N ASP A 746 17.55 46.78 35.85
CA ASP A 746 18.66 47.70 36.14
C ASP A 746 19.82 47.42 35.20
N ARG A 747 19.89 48.13 34.06
CA ARG A 747 20.96 47.96 33.08
C ARG A 747 21.84 49.18 33.01
N THR A 748 23.14 48.94 32.90
CA THR A 748 24.18 49.97 32.94
C THR A 748 24.75 50.34 31.56
N SER A 749 24.56 49.52 30.51
CA SER A 749 24.99 49.79 29.12
C SER A 749 24.42 48.80 28.08
N GLY A 750 24.19 49.23 26.82
CA GLY A 750 23.77 48.38 25.69
C GLY A 750 22.25 48.32 25.47
N ASP A 751 21.80 47.77 24.32
CA ASP A 751 20.38 47.50 24.03
C ASP A 751 19.72 46.57 25.06
N SER A 752 18.47 46.83 25.44
CA SER A 752 17.78 46.04 26.47
C SER A 752 16.29 46.26 26.61
N ALA A 753 15.57 45.22 27.01
CA ALA A 753 14.16 45.33 27.35
C ALA A 753 13.80 44.74 28.72
N GLY A 754 12.77 45.28 29.38
CA GLY A 754 12.13 44.59 30.50
C GLY A 754 11.49 43.28 30.01
N VAL A 755 10.71 43.37 28.93
CA VAL A 755 10.19 42.23 28.19
C VAL A 755 10.63 42.32 26.74
N TYR A 756 11.30 41.29 26.24
CA TYR A 756 11.72 41.17 24.85
C TYR A 756 11.00 40.01 24.18
N THR A 757 10.46 40.22 22.98
CA THR A 757 9.84 39.16 22.19
C THR A 757 10.51 39.06 20.82
N THR A 758 10.86 37.84 20.41
CA THR A 758 11.37 37.52 19.07
C THR A 758 10.70 36.26 18.55
N SER A 759 10.36 36.22 17.25
CA SER A 759 9.76 35.02 16.64
C SER A 759 10.80 34.07 16.04
N GLN A 760 10.48 32.78 15.94
CA GLN A 760 11.19 31.81 15.10
C GLN A 760 10.40 31.33 13.86
N SER A 761 9.07 31.25 13.92
CA SER A 761 8.31 30.43 12.95
C SER A 761 7.98 31.12 11.62
N GLY A 762 7.89 32.46 11.57
CA GLY A 762 7.52 33.17 10.34
C GLY A 762 6.09 32.89 9.84
N VAL A 763 5.19 32.42 10.70
CA VAL A 763 3.78 32.10 10.38
C VAL A 763 2.85 33.17 10.95
N ALA A 764 1.92 33.70 10.15
CA ALA A 764 1.06 34.84 10.51
C ALA A 764 0.00 34.55 11.61
N THR A 765 -0.12 33.31 12.10
CA THR A 765 -1.11 32.90 13.11
C THR A 765 -0.50 32.61 14.49
N SER A 766 0.79 32.89 14.71
CA SER A 766 1.42 32.82 16.04
C SER A 766 1.07 34.04 16.90
N GLY A 767 0.93 33.84 18.21
CA GLY A 767 0.49 34.89 19.15
C GLY A 767 1.28 34.93 20.46
N VAL A 768 1.91 36.06 20.81
CA VAL A 768 2.49 36.30 22.14
C VAL A 768 1.61 37.25 22.94
N TYR A 769 1.36 36.95 24.22
CA TYR A 769 0.46 37.71 25.08
C TYR A 769 1.21 38.26 26.30
N ILE A 770 1.20 39.58 26.46
CA ILE A 770 1.83 40.28 27.59
C ILE A 770 0.74 41.06 28.29
N SER A 771 0.34 40.63 29.48
CA SER A 771 -0.83 41.19 30.15
C SER A 771 -0.70 41.45 31.63
N ASN A 772 -1.38 42.50 32.08
CA ASN A 772 -1.53 42.82 33.51
C ASN A 772 -0.21 42.94 34.28
N ASN A 773 0.93 43.19 33.61
CA ASN A 773 2.25 43.26 34.24
C ASN A 773 2.56 44.68 34.72
N ILE A 774 3.48 44.80 35.68
CA ILE A 774 4.15 46.07 36.00
C ILE A 774 5.60 45.97 35.56
N ILE A 775 6.01 46.78 34.60
CA ILE A 775 7.33 46.75 33.98
C ILE A 775 8.01 48.09 34.21
N ARG A 776 9.19 48.08 34.84
CA ARG A 776 9.92 49.31 35.17
C ARG A 776 11.41 49.19 34.90
N ALA A 777 12.04 50.32 34.62
CA ALA A 777 13.48 50.43 34.76
C ALA A 777 13.88 51.08 36.09
N THR A 778 15.06 50.71 36.58
CA THR A 778 15.67 51.21 37.80
C THR A 778 17.15 51.52 37.51
N GLY A 779 17.73 52.53 38.14
CA GLY A 779 19.16 52.86 37.99
C GLY A 779 19.44 54.29 37.49
N PRO A 780 20.73 54.68 37.35
CA PRO A 780 21.14 56.06 37.01
C PRO A 780 21.04 56.41 35.51
N ARG A 781 20.81 55.41 34.66
CA ARG A 781 20.43 55.54 33.25
C ARG A 781 19.23 54.62 33.10
N TYR A 782 18.04 55.17 32.94
CA TYR A 782 16.86 54.33 32.93
C TYR A 782 16.89 53.48 31.63
N GLY A 783 16.30 52.28 31.68
CA GLY A 783 16.46 51.24 30.65
C GLY A 783 16.08 51.69 29.23
N ARG A 784 16.53 50.96 28.22
CA ARG A 784 16.29 51.33 26.81
C ARG A 784 14.85 51.08 26.38
N TYR A 785 14.33 49.87 26.59
CA TYR A 785 12.98 49.49 26.20
C TYR A 785 12.17 48.88 27.36
N GLY A 786 10.90 49.23 27.50
CA GLY A 786 10.00 48.53 28.43
C GLY A 786 9.60 47.17 27.88
N ILE A 787 8.83 47.22 26.80
CA ILE A 787 8.45 46.08 25.97
C ILE A 787 9.01 46.32 24.56
N ASP A 788 9.87 45.41 24.12
CA ASP A 788 10.49 45.44 22.78
C ASP A 788 10.00 44.25 21.96
N ILE A 789 9.35 44.55 20.84
CA ILE A 789 8.92 43.56 19.85
C ILE A 789 9.90 43.60 18.67
N SER A 790 10.75 42.58 18.58
CA SER A 790 11.85 42.49 17.61
C SER A 790 11.92 41.11 16.95
N GLY A 791 11.52 41.00 15.68
CA GLY A 791 11.71 39.83 14.81
C GLY A 791 10.43 39.06 14.40
N GLY A 792 10.24 38.88 13.07
CA GLY A 792 9.32 37.98 12.33
C GLY A 792 7.79 38.07 12.52
N LEU A 793 7.00 37.32 11.74
CA LEU A 793 5.55 37.55 11.44
C LEU A 793 4.54 37.31 12.59
N THR A 794 4.98 37.20 13.84
CA THR A 794 4.14 36.87 15.00
C THR A 794 3.25 38.05 15.43
N THR A 795 1.98 37.77 15.71
CA THR A 795 1.05 38.76 16.27
C THR A 795 1.30 38.92 17.77
N VAL A 796 1.36 40.15 18.28
CA VAL A 796 1.58 40.39 19.72
C VAL A 796 0.41 41.14 20.34
N TYR A 797 -0.04 40.67 21.50
CA TYR A 797 -1.12 41.26 22.29
C TYR A 797 -0.53 41.82 23.59
N ILE A 798 -0.53 43.14 23.72
CA ILE A 798 -0.02 43.87 24.89
C ILE A 798 -1.20 44.58 25.56
N TYR A 799 -1.64 44.12 26.73
CA TYR A 799 -2.80 44.74 27.37
C TYR A 799 -2.80 44.83 28.89
N ASN A 800 -3.43 45.87 29.42
CA ASN A 800 -3.57 46.12 30.87
C ASN A 800 -2.22 46.22 31.62
N ASN A 801 -1.11 46.53 30.94
CA ASN A 801 0.19 46.65 31.60
C ASN A 801 0.42 48.07 32.13
N VAL A 802 1.27 48.19 33.15
CA VAL A 802 1.83 49.46 33.64
C VAL A 802 3.31 49.48 33.32
N VAL A 803 3.75 50.33 32.40
CA VAL A 803 5.14 50.40 31.91
C VAL A 803 5.71 51.78 32.18
N TYR A 804 6.82 51.89 32.91
CA TYR A 804 7.30 53.21 33.33
C TYR A 804 8.79 53.30 33.63
N ASP A 805 9.29 54.54 33.70
CA ASP A 805 10.68 54.88 33.99
C ASP A 805 11.66 54.29 32.94
N TYR A 806 11.40 54.44 31.63
CA TYR A 806 12.34 54.07 30.55
C TYR A 806 12.77 55.30 29.75
N ASP A 807 13.86 55.95 30.17
CA ASP A 807 14.29 57.28 29.70
C ASP A 807 15.27 57.27 28.52
N ALA A 808 15.77 56.10 28.11
CA ALA A 808 16.76 56.01 27.05
C ALA A 808 16.14 55.86 25.64
N TYR A 809 14.94 55.26 25.50
CA TYR A 809 14.26 55.18 24.21
C TYR A 809 12.73 55.10 24.27
N ALA A 810 12.14 53.93 24.54
CA ALA A 810 10.68 53.75 24.45
C ALA A 810 10.13 52.76 25.49
N CYS A 811 8.96 53.03 26.06
CA CYS A 811 8.29 52.10 26.96
C CYS A 811 7.65 50.93 26.21
N ILE A 812 7.04 51.17 25.06
CA ILE A 812 6.54 50.10 24.17
C ILE A 812 7.03 50.41 22.75
N LEU A 813 7.67 49.43 22.10
CA LEU A 813 8.27 49.57 20.78
C LEU A 813 7.90 48.39 19.86
N THR A 814 7.59 48.71 18.60
CA THR A 814 7.59 47.76 17.48
C THR A 814 8.63 48.15 16.44
N ASN A 815 9.54 47.24 16.07
CA ASN A 815 10.67 47.55 15.17
C ASN A 815 10.46 47.15 13.70
N LEU A 816 9.38 46.42 13.34
CA LEU A 816 9.17 45.80 12.01
C LEU A 816 7.66 45.62 11.68
N ALA A 817 7.34 45.27 10.42
CA ALA A 817 5.98 45.08 9.85
C ALA A 817 5.14 43.97 10.51
N HIS A 818 4.67 44.17 11.75
CA HIS A 818 3.91 43.17 12.52
C HIS A 818 2.66 43.77 13.17
N VAL A 819 1.52 43.08 13.12
CA VAL A 819 0.31 43.56 13.80
C VAL A 819 0.48 43.42 15.31
N ALA A 820 0.55 44.55 16.01
CA ALA A 820 0.61 44.61 17.46
C ALA A 820 -0.68 45.23 18.02
N TYR A 821 -1.36 44.50 18.90
CA TYR A 821 -2.56 44.95 19.57
C TYR A 821 -2.20 45.50 20.95
N VAL A 822 -2.18 46.82 21.09
CA VAL A 822 -1.73 47.51 22.30
C VAL A 822 -2.93 48.15 22.99
N TYR A 823 -3.48 47.52 24.03
CA TYR A 823 -4.77 47.87 24.62
C TYR A 823 -4.73 48.18 26.13
N ASN A 824 -5.39 49.26 26.56
CA ASN A 824 -5.59 49.56 28.00
C ASN A 824 -4.29 49.64 28.83
N ASN A 825 -3.16 50.00 28.22
CA ASN A 825 -1.89 50.10 28.95
C ASN A 825 -1.73 51.50 29.57
N THR A 826 -1.03 51.57 30.70
CA THR A 826 -0.59 52.81 31.33
C THR A 826 0.92 52.97 31.16
N VAL A 827 1.34 54.04 30.51
CA VAL A 827 2.74 54.34 30.19
C VAL A 827 3.15 55.67 30.79
N TYR A 828 4.22 55.69 31.59
CA TYR A 828 4.59 56.86 32.40
C TYR A 828 6.10 57.11 32.49
N ASN A 829 6.53 58.36 32.41
CA ASN A 829 7.93 58.77 32.65
C ASN A 829 8.96 58.05 31.77
N CYS A 830 8.67 57.96 30.47
CA CYS A 830 9.55 57.37 29.47
C CYS A 830 10.06 58.45 28.49
N ALA A 831 11.15 58.17 27.76
CA ALA A 831 11.54 59.02 26.63
C ALA A 831 10.43 59.02 25.56
N THR A 832 10.07 57.85 25.06
CA THR A 832 8.90 57.67 24.20
C THR A 832 7.90 56.73 24.89
N GLY A 833 6.62 57.06 24.88
CA GLY A 833 5.57 56.23 25.46
C GLY A 833 5.34 54.98 24.62
N ILE A 834 4.55 55.10 23.55
CA ILE A 834 4.35 54.06 22.54
C ILE A 834 4.99 54.53 21.23
N ASN A 835 5.98 53.78 20.75
CA ASN A 835 6.72 54.07 19.54
C ASN A 835 6.41 53.05 18.44
N GLU A 836 5.91 53.55 17.31
CA GLU A 836 5.55 52.80 16.12
C GLU A 836 6.74 52.71 15.15
N GLY A 837 6.93 51.52 14.57
CA GLY A 837 7.89 51.24 13.51
C GLY A 837 7.46 51.78 12.12
N PRO A 838 8.16 51.41 11.03
CA PRO A 838 7.97 52.04 9.72
C PRO A 838 6.67 51.69 8.97
N ASP A 839 5.80 50.79 9.47
CA ASP A 839 4.77 50.10 8.65
C ASP A 839 3.31 50.19 9.16
N ASN A 840 2.97 51.15 10.03
CA ASN A 840 1.60 51.36 10.58
C ASN A 840 0.97 50.10 11.21
N SER A 841 1.75 49.39 11.99
CA SER A 841 1.47 48.01 12.39
C SER A 841 0.89 47.90 13.81
N ILE A 842 0.92 48.96 14.62
CA ILE A 842 0.26 49.01 15.92
C ILE A 842 -1.21 49.45 15.78
N ILE A 843 -2.11 48.63 16.33
CA ILE A 843 -3.49 48.99 16.64
C ILE A 843 -3.55 49.32 18.13
N ALA A 844 -3.45 50.61 18.45
CA ALA A 844 -3.47 51.11 19.82
C ALA A 844 -4.90 51.52 20.22
N LYS A 845 -5.44 50.96 21.31
CA LYS A 845 -6.76 51.36 21.84
C LYS A 845 -6.75 51.58 23.35
N ASN A 846 -7.41 52.64 23.82
CA ASN A 846 -7.61 52.91 25.24
C ASN A 846 -6.32 53.00 26.09
N ASN A 847 -5.18 53.36 25.51
CA ASN A 847 -3.94 53.51 26.27
C ASN A 847 -3.85 54.89 26.92
N ILE A 848 -3.10 55.00 28.01
CA ILE A 848 -2.75 56.25 28.68
C ILE A 848 -1.23 56.41 28.62
N CYS A 849 -0.74 57.45 27.93
CA CYS A 849 0.66 57.88 27.96
C CYS A 849 0.77 59.24 28.65
N TYR A 850 1.49 59.33 29.76
CA TYR A 850 1.56 60.55 30.58
C TYR A 850 2.99 60.87 31.04
N ASN A 851 3.41 62.14 30.98
CA ASN A 851 4.74 62.61 31.42
C ASN A 851 5.88 61.86 30.71
N ASN A 852 5.72 61.61 29.40
CA ASN A 852 6.78 61.09 28.54
C ASN A 852 7.29 62.22 27.64
N THR A 853 8.57 62.23 27.25
CA THR A 853 9.08 63.25 26.31
C THR A 853 8.24 63.26 25.02
N ASP A 854 7.94 62.08 24.48
CA ASP A 854 7.01 61.86 23.38
C ASP A 854 5.98 60.78 23.76
N ASN A 855 4.70 61.13 23.90
CA ASN A 855 3.67 60.16 24.36
C ASN A 855 3.36 59.06 23.33
N TYR A 856 3.25 59.43 22.05
CA TYR A 856 3.00 58.55 20.91
C TYR A 856 3.86 59.03 19.74
N ASN A 857 4.71 58.15 19.21
CA ASN A 857 5.61 58.48 18.11
C ASN A 857 5.38 57.53 16.92
N GLY A 858 5.33 58.05 15.69
CA GLY A 858 5.07 57.31 14.45
C GLY A 858 3.61 57.39 13.94
N VAL A 859 3.29 56.61 12.91
CA VAL A 859 1.97 56.61 12.23
C VAL A 859 1.24 55.30 12.55
N PHE A 860 0.21 55.37 13.39
CA PHE A 860 -0.53 54.18 13.84
C PHE A 860 -1.54 53.67 12.81
N HIS A 861 -1.94 52.41 12.93
CA HIS A 861 -3.01 51.82 12.12
C HIS A 861 -4.33 52.59 12.29
N SER A 862 -5.16 52.67 11.24
CA SER A 862 -6.40 53.47 11.22
C SER A 862 -7.45 53.05 12.25
N ASP A 863 -7.38 51.81 12.72
CA ASP A 863 -8.28 51.27 13.75
C ASP A 863 -7.90 51.71 15.18
N SER A 864 -6.79 52.42 15.34
CA SER A 864 -6.36 52.95 16.64
C SER A 864 -7.32 54.05 17.13
N THR A 865 -7.84 53.92 18.35
CA THR A 865 -8.88 54.81 18.88
C THR A 865 -8.79 54.99 20.40
N ASN A 866 -9.34 56.10 20.92
CA ASN A 866 -9.51 56.33 22.37
C ASN A 866 -8.20 56.34 23.20
N ASN A 867 -7.07 56.71 22.60
CA ASN A 867 -5.79 56.83 23.33
C ASN A 867 -5.65 58.22 23.96
N LEU A 868 -5.24 58.29 25.23
CA LEU A 868 -5.10 59.51 26.01
C LEU A 868 -3.63 59.90 26.18
N SER A 869 -3.30 61.16 25.90
CA SER A 869 -1.98 61.75 26.16
C SER A 869 -2.03 62.84 27.23
N GLY A 870 -1.04 62.84 28.13
CA GLY A 870 -0.82 63.87 29.14
C GLY A 870 0.19 64.96 28.71
N PRO A 871 0.58 65.88 29.61
CA PRO A 871 1.71 66.77 29.35
C PRO A 871 2.98 65.95 29.08
N THR A 872 3.82 66.50 28.20
CA THR A 872 5.17 66.02 27.86
C THR A 872 6.20 66.54 28.84
#